data_AF-A0A6A1XNY8-F1
#
_entry.id   AF-A0A6A1XNY8-F1
#
_cell.length_a   1.000
_cell.length_b   1.000
_cell.length_c   1.000
_cell.angle_alpha   90.00
_cell.angle_beta   90.00
_cell.angle_gamma   90.00
#
_symmetry.space_group_name_H-M   'P 1'
#
loop_
_entity.id
_entity.type
_entity.pdbx_description
1 polymer ?
#
loop_
_entity_poly.entity_id
_entity_poly.type
_entity_poly.pdbx_seq_one_letter_code
_entity_poly.pdbx_strand_id
1 'polypeptide(L)'
;MKINKFLISGMLLMLGTSCSDDDTYTLCDECNVQKIIDITQFGLPTDGSTDCADLINAIIADLPPEGGTILIPEGTFRLDSPIQLTRNFVTLKGVNDEAVTAAADTRESRLVLGNAEYALHVAPVADIDGRKNRISGVEVNGLTLVGKGDHQGTGIYVEHDNDRLHFFNIKMENMYQGIKLQGCDAITLARIDATDVVNGIDMNGGIQNMVTNSVFGSTQGGVTARISGESNLIFSHNKLTANDDRCANFIGCNRVNISDNEFTGNKMTFFDISGQNNLISDNLFTVNRSENQLNGKEADYGVIHVKGEYNHFTSNTIQVSWSDNIENPVTVNAAEGENNRFASFTIENTSSNQVFYISESSEVIDCGVTEENIKVKPSEAQDLTNAAYVITYDTPEEIEDDDEKASYAWFKKQFVNGKVITSATLTDEDLSAYDVIWVHIDRVGIGAGWDKLPLSADAIAALATYYKNGGNLFLSNHATQLVVPFGRTERLPGIFADGEGGDGADIWTINANIGMEYDHRAHPVFAGMVTSSQFPHETFPLIGPGRREDHNCMWDLNSYGFPALYPNAGNVVKAFEEENKATVLATWGHVTDYCCAGMVEFAPTAEYQGTCIALGLAAYEWNQNSNINVYQDNIVLMTKNILHYLSAKK
;
A
#
# COMPACT_ATOMS: atom_id res chain seq x y z
N MET A 1 -71.24 52.27 2.25
CA MET A 1 -71.40 52.23 3.72
C MET A 1 -71.49 50.77 4.15
N LYS A 2 -70.45 50.25 4.83
CA LYS A 2 -70.35 48.98 5.61
C LYS A 2 -70.61 47.65 4.84
N ILE A 3 -69.98 46.50 5.07
CA ILE A 3 -68.88 45.99 5.92
C ILE A 3 -68.48 44.60 5.32
N ASN A 4 -67.21 44.22 5.48
CA ASN A 4 -66.59 42.90 5.21
C ASN A 4 -67.32 41.66 5.76
N LYS A 5 -67.17 40.49 5.09
CA LYS A 5 -66.41 39.30 5.59
C LYS A 5 -66.52 38.05 4.68
N PHE A 6 -65.35 37.53 4.31
CA PHE A 6 -64.91 36.13 4.08
C PHE A 6 -65.95 34.99 4.07
N LEU A 7 -65.86 34.09 3.07
CA LEU A 7 -65.20 32.77 3.22
C LEU A 7 -65.07 32.00 1.88
N ILE A 8 -63.91 31.36 1.75
CA ILE A 8 -63.40 30.52 0.66
C ILE A 8 -64.00 29.11 0.76
N SER A 9 -64.46 28.54 -0.36
CA SER A 9 -64.31 27.12 -0.72
C SER A 9 -64.84 26.91 -2.14
N GLY A 10 -64.06 26.29 -3.01
CA GLY A 10 -64.52 25.93 -4.35
C GLY A 10 -63.42 25.73 -5.39
N MET A 11 -62.65 24.65 -5.21
CA MET A 11 -62.41 23.66 -6.26
C MET A 11 -62.04 24.21 -7.65
N LEU A 12 -60.74 24.33 -7.91
CA LEU A 12 -60.25 24.54 -9.28
C LEU A 12 -59.77 23.19 -9.84
N LEU A 13 -60.57 22.67 -10.78
CA LEU A 13 -60.17 21.63 -11.73
C LEU A 13 -58.86 22.07 -12.40
N MET A 14 -57.79 21.31 -12.20
CA MET A 14 -56.65 21.30 -13.13
C MET A 14 -56.87 20.11 -14.06
N LEU A 15 -57.11 20.43 -15.33
CA LEU A 15 -57.26 19.50 -16.43
C LEU A 15 -55.98 18.68 -16.55
N GLY A 16 -56.10 17.37 -16.37
CA GLY A 16 -55.08 16.43 -16.79
C GLY A 16 -54.99 16.44 -18.31
N THR A 17 -53.96 17.07 -18.85
CA THR A 17 -53.42 16.69 -20.15
C THR A 17 -52.59 15.44 -19.91
N SER A 18 -53.08 14.33 -20.46
CA SER A 18 -52.31 13.10 -20.62
C SER A 18 -50.94 13.41 -21.22
N CYS A 19 -49.86 13.14 -20.48
CA CYS A 19 -48.54 13.07 -21.09
C CYS A 19 -48.53 11.86 -22.02
N SER A 20 -48.30 12.15 -23.30
CA SER A 20 -47.92 11.20 -24.33
C SER A 20 -46.57 10.58 -24.01
N ASP A 21 -46.38 9.34 -24.49
CA ASP A 21 -45.15 8.54 -24.45
C ASP A 21 -43.98 9.18 -25.25
N ASP A 22 -43.52 10.37 -24.87
CA ASP A 22 -42.27 10.95 -25.38
C ASP A 22 -41.26 11.06 -24.22
N ASP A 23 -40.21 10.24 -24.29
CA ASP A 23 -39.11 10.04 -23.32
C ASP A 23 -38.20 11.26 -23.09
N THR A 24 -38.74 12.48 -23.08
CA THR A 24 -37.95 13.71 -22.86
C THR A 24 -38.45 14.45 -21.62
N TYR A 25 -37.89 14.12 -20.47
CA TYR A 25 -38.06 14.88 -19.22
C TYR A 25 -37.27 16.20 -19.28
N THR A 26 -37.71 17.16 -20.11
CA THR A 26 -37.14 18.52 -20.13
C THR A 26 -37.85 19.36 -19.06
N LEU A 27 -37.12 20.04 -18.17
CA LEU A 27 -37.74 20.93 -17.18
C LEU A 27 -38.40 22.10 -17.92
N CYS A 28 -39.63 22.43 -17.54
CA CYS A 28 -40.27 23.63 -18.07
C CYS A 28 -39.63 24.90 -17.47
N ASP A 29 -39.75 26.03 -18.16
CA ASP A 29 -39.18 27.31 -17.72
C ASP A 29 -39.61 27.71 -16.29
N GLU A 30 -40.78 27.27 -15.82
CA GLU A 30 -41.25 27.53 -14.44
C GLU A 30 -40.54 26.64 -13.40
N CYS A 31 -40.12 25.43 -13.75
CA CYS A 31 -39.33 24.53 -12.90
C CYS A 31 -37.87 25.02 -12.75
N ASN A 32 -37.31 25.66 -13.78
CA ASN A 32 -35.98 26.27 -13.73
C ASN A 32 -35.83 27.39 -12.69
N VAL A 33 -36.96 27.96 -12.23
CA VAL A 33 -36.98 29.02 -11.19
C VAL A 33 -37.25 28.45 -9.79
N GLN A 34 -37.59 27.15 -9.68
CA GLN A 34 -37.84 26.53 -8.38
C GLN A 34 -36.51 26.29 -7.64
N LYS A 35 -36.45 26.71 -6.37
CA LYS A 35 -35.31 26.41 -5.50
C LYS A 35 -35.22 24.93 -5.13
N ILE A 36 -36.32 24.19 -5.23
CA ILE A 36 -36.45 22.78 -4.86
C ILE A 36 -37.41 22.12 -5.87
N ILE A 37 -36.94 21.07 -6.53
CA ILE A 37 -37.71 20.28 -7.51
C ILE A 37 -38.20 19.00 -6.82
N ASP A 38 -39.52 18.83 -6.68
CA ASP A 38 -40.13 17.63 -6.09
C ASP A 38 -40.46 16.60 -7.19
N ILE A 39 -39.90 15.39 -7.09
CA ILE A 39 -40.05 14.35 -8.12
C ILE A 39 -41.49 13.88 -8.32
N THR A 40 -42.39 14.06 -7.34
CA THR A 40 -43.81 13.68 -7.47
C THR A 40 -44.61 14.66 -8.33
N GLN A 41 -44.08 15.86 -8.60
CA GLN A 41 -44.69 16.81 -9.55
C GLN A 41 -44.76 16.24 -10.97
N PHE A 42 -43.96 15.22 -11.27
CA PHE A 42 -43.91 14.52 -12.56
C PHE A 42 -44.83 13.28 -12.60
N GLY A 43 -45.67 13.06 -11.58
CA GLY A 43 -46.64 11.98 -11.55
C GLY A 43 -46.10 10.60 -11.16
N LEU A 44 -44.88 10.53 -10.62
CA LEU A 44 -44.30 9.28 -10.12
C LEU A 44 -45.10 8.74 -8.92
N PRO A 45 -45.54 7.46 -8.94
CA PRO A 45 -46.12 6.81 -7.78
C PRO A 45 -45.05 6.58 -6.69
N THR A 46 -45.48 6.62 -5.43
CA THR A 46 -44.62 6.52 -4.24
C THR A 46 -44.59 5.12 -3.62
N ASP A 47 -44.98 4.09 -4.39
CA ASP A 47 -45.18 2.70 -3.95
C ASP A 47 -44.10 1.73 -4.47
N GLY A 48 -43.08 2.25 -5.17
CA GLY A 48 -42.00 1.46 -5.75
C GLY A 48 -42.39 0.69 -7.03
N SER A 49 -43.56 0.95 -7.61
CA SER A 49 -44.03 0.24 -8.81
C SER A 49 -43.30 0.66 -10.10
N THR A 50 -42.76 1.87 -10.15
CA THR A 50 -42.08 2.44 -11.33
C THR A 50 -40.65 2.85 -11.01
N ASP A 51 -39.78 2.77 -12.02
CA ASP A 51 -38.43 3.33 -11.94
C ASP A 51 -38.49 4.86 -11.83
N CYS A 52 -37.69 5.42 -10.93
CA CYS A 52 -37.51 6.87 -10.79
C CYS A 52 -36.12 7.34 -11.23
N ALA A 53 -35.19 6.42 -11.52
CA ALA A 53 -33.80 6.77 -11.84
C ALA A 53 -33.71 7.65 -13.09
N ASP A 54 -34.42 7.29 -14.16
CA ASP A 54 -34.41 8.03 -15.42
C ASP A 54 -34.88 9.48 -15.25
N LEU A 55 -35.95 9.70 -14.47
CA LEU A 55 -36.42 11.04 -14.16
C LEU A 55 -35.37 11.83 -13.36
N ILE A 56 -34.84 11.26 -12.27
CA ILE A 56 -33.88 11.97 -11.41
C ILE A 56 -32.62 12.32 -12.21
N ASN A 57 -32.12 11.39 -13.04
CA ASN A 57 -30.97 11.62 -13.89
C ASN A 57 -31.22 12.70 -14.94
N ALA A 58 -32.42 12.75 -15.51
CA ALA A 58 -32.80 13.83 -16.43
C ALA A 58 -32.85 15.19 -15.71
N ILE A 59 -33.41 15.26 -14.50
CA ILE A 59 -33.43 16.49 -13.70
C ILE A 59 -31.99 16.93 -13.40
N ILE A 60 -31.10 16.03 -12.96
CA ILE A 60 -29.69 16.35 -12.69
C ILE A 60 -29.01 16.89 -13.96
N ALA A 61 -29.25 16.28 -15.11
CA ALA A 61 -28.65 16.72 -16.38
C ALA A 61 -29.09 18.14 -16.77
N ASP A 62 -30.32 18.52 -16.45
CA ASP A 62 -30.95 19.81 -16.81
C ASP A 62 -30.74 20.91 -15.75
N LEU A 63 -30.16 20.58 -14.58
CA LEU A 63 -29.82 21.58 -13.56
C LEU A 63 -28.84 22.64 -14.10
N PRO A 64 -28.98 23.92 -13.68
CA PRO A 64 -28.09 24.99 -14.08
C PRO A 64 -26.70 24.83 -13.45
N PRO A 65 -25.67 25.57 -13.94
CA PRO A 65 -24.29 25.45 -13.44
C PRO A 65 -24.12 25.70 -11.92
N GLU A 66 -24.98 26.51 -11.31
CA GLU A 66 -25.05 26.73 -9.87
C GLU A 66 -25.66 25.57 -9.07
N GLY A 67 -26.13 24.52 -9.74
CA GLY A 67 -26.75 23.34 -9.14
C GLY A 67 -28.21 23.57 -8.73
N GLY A 68 -28.70 22.75 -7.81
CA GLY A 68 -30.08 22.80 -7.34
C GLY A 68 -30.45 21.67 -6.41
N THR A 69 -31.61 21.78 -5.77
CA THR A 69 -32.11 20.78 -4.84
C THR A 69 -33.22 19.94 -5.48
N ILE A 70 -33.06 18.62 -5.43
CA ILE A 70 -34.08 17.63 -5.81
C ILE A 70 -34.62 17.00 -4.52
N LEU A 71 -35.92 17.14 -4.29
CA LEU A 71 -36.64 16.55 -3.17
C LEU A 71 -37.16 15.17 -3.57
N ILE A 72 -36.72 14.16 -2.83
CA ILE A 72 -37.32 12.82 -2.79
C ILE A 72 -38.32 12.85 -1.62
N PRO A 73 -39.65 12.90 -1.86
CA PRO A 73 -40.61 12.99 -0.77
C PRO A 73 -40.72 11.66 -0.02
N GLU A 74 -41.64 11.61 0.96
CA GLU A 74 -42.00 10.37 1.63
C GLU A 74 -42.54 9.35 0.62
N GLY A 75 -42.01 8.12 0.66
CA GLY A 75 -42.41 7.07 -0.26
C GLY A 75 -41.33 6.04 -0.51
N THR A 76 -41.69 5.02 -1.29
CA THR A 76 -40.78 4.04 -1.87
C THR A 76 -40.64 4.30 -3.36
N PHE A 77 -39.40 4.39 -3.85
CA PHE A 77 -39.09 4.63 -5.24
C PHE A 77 -38.08 3.59 -5.73
N ARG A 78 -38.36 2.95 -6.86
CA ARG A 78 -37.50 1.91 -7.44
C ARG A 78 -36.41 2.55 -8.30
N LEU A 79 -35.20 1.98 -8.25
CA LEU A 79 -34.06 2.33 -9.10
C LEU A 79 -33.69 1.15 -10.01
N ASP A 80 -33.98 1.25 -11.30
CA ASP A 80 -33.53 0.30 -12.32
C ASP A 80 -32.16 0.69 -12.92
N SER A 81 -31.77 1.95 -12.76
CA SER A 81 -30.42 2.48 -13.02
C SER A 81 -29.90 3.28 -11.81
N PRO A 82 -28.58 3.47 -11.62
CA PRO A 82 -28.05 4.32 -10.56
C PRO A 82 -28.44 5.80 -10.77
N ILE A 83 -28.57 6.55 -9.68
CA ILE A 83 -28.63 8.02 -9.75
C ILE A 83 -27.21 8.55 -9.99
N GLN A 84 -27.03 9.20 -11.12
CA GLN A 84 -25.75 9.71 -11.62
C GLN A 84 -25.54 11.16 -11.17
N LEU A 85 -24.70 11.34 -10.16
CA LEU A 85 -24.33 12.65 -9.59
C LEU A 85 -23.25 13.31 -10.46
N THR A 86 -23.66 13.78 -11.64
CA THR A 86 -22.78 14.25 -12.73
C THR A 86 -22.62 15.77 -12.81
N ARG A 87 -23.23 16.51 -11.88
CA ARG A 87 -23.17 17.97 -11.81
C ARG A 87 -22.65 18.44 -10.45
N ASN A 88 -22.03 19.62 -10.45
CA ASN A 88 -21.62 20.30 -9.23
C ASN A 88 -22.84 20.85 -8.49
N PHE A 89 -22.72 20.98 -7.17
CA PHE A 89 -23.70 21.67 -6.32
C PHE A 89 -25.13 21.08 -6.37
N VAL A 90 -25.23 19.77 -6.66
CA VAL A 90 -26.50 19.03 -6.60
C VAL A 90 -26.79 18.67 -5.15
N THR A 91 -28.00 18.99 -4.69
CA THR A 91 -28.52 18.48 -3.42
C THR A 91 -29.62 17.46 -3.66
N LEU A 92 -29.40 16.20 -3.30
CA LEU A 92 -30.49 15.22 -3.17
C LEU A 92 -30.98 15.22 -1.72
N LYS A 93 -32.24 15.57 -1.52
CA LYS A 93 -32.84 15.72 -0.20
C LYS A 93 -34.02 14.79 -0.03
N GLY A 94 -33.95 13.88 0.93
CA GLY A 94 -35.09 13.12 1.43
C GLY A 94 -35.72 13.75 2.66
N VAL A 95 -36.70 13.05 3.23
CA VAL A 95 -37.47 13.51 4.40
C VAL A 95 -37.13 12.77 5.69
N ASN A 96 -36.17 11.85 5.69
CA ASN A 96 -35.82 11.12 6.90
C ASN A 96 -35.33 12.09 8.00
N ASP A 97 -35.85 11.91 9.22
CA ASP A 97 -35.48 12.72 10.39
C ASP A 97 -33.98 12.64 10.71
N GLU A 98 -33.44 13.66 11.39
CA GLU A 98 -32.02 13.77 11.75
C GLU A 98 -31.53 12.75 12.80
N ALA A 99 -32.42 11.95 13.39
CA ALA A 99 -32.10 10.98 14.42
C ALA A 99 -32.30 9.54 13.92
N VAL A 100 -31.22 8.76 13.93
CA VAL A 100 -31.15 7.34 13.53
C VAL A 100 -31.85 6.42 14.56
N THR A 101 -33.06 6.77 15.01
CA THR A 101 -33.87 5.94 15.90
C THR A 101 -35.26 5.74 15.31
N ALA A 102 -35.48 4.54 14.78
CA ALA A 102 -36.76 4.14 14.19
C ALA A 102 -37.91 4.25 15.20
N ALA A 103 -38.80 5.22 15.00
CA ALA A 103 -40.16 5.18 15.54
C ALA A 103 -41.07 4.53 14.49
N ALA A 104 -42.12 3.82 14.91
CA ALA A 104 -43.02 3.10 14.01
C ALA A 104 -43.83 3.98 13.02
N ASP A 105 -43.72 5.31 13.13
CA ASP A 105 -44.42 6.32 12.31
C ASP A 105 -43.43 7.27 11.57
N THR A 106 -42.17 6.87 11.35
CA THR A 106 -41.19 7.71 10.63
C THR A 106 -41.54 7.80 9.14
N ARG A 107 -41.69 9.03 8.66
CA ARG A 107 -41.76 9.32 7.21
C ARG A 107 -40.39 9.03 6.61
N GLU A 108 -40.33 8.18 5.59
CA GLU A 108 -39.07 7.80 4.95
C GLU A 108 -39.09 8.05 3.44
N SER A 109 -37.97 8.54 2.93
CA SER A 109 -37.63 8.59 1.50
C SER A 109 -36.78 7.38 1.15
N ARG A 110 -37.41 6.33 0.62
CA ARG A 110 -36.77 5.04 0.34
C ARG A 110 -36.44 4.89 -1.14
N LEU A 111 -35.17 4.70 -1.45
CA LEU A 111 -34.67 4.34 -2.78
C LEU A 111 -34.30 2.86 -2.80
N VAL A 112 -35.05 2.06 -3.56
CA VAL A 112 -34.92 0.60 -3.57
C VAL A 112 -34.30 0.15 -4.89
N LEU A 113 -33.21 -0.60 -4.83
CA LEU A 113 -32.57 -1.16 -6.02
C LEU A 113 -33.49 -2.21 -6.66
N GLY A 114 -33.95 -1.93 -7.88
CA GLY A 114 -34.53 -2.90 -8.80
C GLY A 114 -33.41 -3.56 -9.62
N ASN A 115 -33.15 -3.04 -10.82
CA ASN A 115 -32.03 -3.48 -11.66
C ASN A 115 -30.69 -2.76 -11.38
N ALA A 116 -30.69 -1.60 -10.72
CA ALA A 116 -29.49 -0.80 -10.49
C ALA A 116 -28.42 -1.53 -9.67
N GLU A 117 -27.13 -1.38 -10.02
CA GLU A 117 -26.01 -1.96 -9.27
C GLU A 117 -25.63 -1.12 -8.04
N TYR A 118 -25.78 0.21 -8.15
CA TYR A 118 -25.51 1.19 -7.10
C TYR A 118 -26.73 2.11 -6.96
N ALA A 119 -27.02 2.62 -5.76
CA ALA A 119 -28.07 3.63 -5.61
C ALA A 119 -27.58 5.01 -6.07
N LEU A 120 -26.43 5.45 -5.54
CA LEU A 120 -25.82 6.74 -5.82
C LEU A 120 -24.44 6.54 -6.43
N HIS A 121 -24.19 7.18 -7.56
CA HIS A 121 -22.95 7.02 -8.31
C HIS A 121 -22.34 8.36 -8.72
N VAL A 122 -21.06 8.55 -8.39
CA VAL A 122 -20.22 9.64 -8.89
C VAL A 122 -19.16 9.01 -9.80
N ALA A 123 -19.48 8.98 -11.09
CA ALA A 123 -18.59 8.45 -12.12
C ALA A 123 -17.37 9.36 -12.36
N PRO A 124 -16.26 8.84 -12.91
CA PRO A 124 -15.15 9.66 -13.36
C PRO A 124 -15.60 10.69 -14.39
N VAL A 125 -15.12 11.93 -14.25
CA VAL A 125 -15.34 13.00 -15.23
C VAL A 125 -14.07 13.24 -16.02
N ALA A 126 -14.21 13.47 -17.33
CA ALA A 126 -13.06 13.78 -18.18
C ALA A 126 -12.42 15.12 -17.79
N ASP A 127 -11.10 15.15 -17.78
CA ASP A 127 -10.30 16.35 -17.64
C ASP A 127 -10.67 17.40 -18.69
N ILE A 128 -10.59 18.68 -18.30
CA ILE A 128 -10.89 19.82 -19.16
C ILE A 128 -9.60 20.57 -19.41
N ASP A 129 -9.21 20.72 -20.68
CA ASP A 129 -8.01 21.45 -21.11
C ASP A 129 -6.71 21.02 -20.40
N GLY A 130 -6.56 19.71 -20.15
CA GLY A 130 -5.40 19.14 -19.46
C GLY A 130 -5.36 19.44 -17.96
N ARG A 131 -6.47 19.90 -17.37
CA ARG A 131 -6.64 20.07 -15.93
C ARG A 131 -7.63 19.06 -15.39
N LYS A 132 -7.32 18.54 -14.20
CA LYS A 132 -8.21 17.67 -13.44
C LYS A 132 -9.60 18.29 -13.32
N ASN A 133 -10.60 17.59 -13.83
CA ASN A 133 -11.99 17.94 -13.62
C ASN A 133 -12.54 17.13 -12.45
N ARG A 134 -13.33 17.75 -11.58
CA ARG A 134 -13.84 17.10 -10.37
C ARG A 134 -15.29 17.49 -10.17
N ILE A 135 -16.09 16.52 -9.73
CA ILE A 135 -17.43 16.82 -9.20
C ILE A 135 -17.26 17.45 -7.82
N SER A 136 -17.97 18.56 -7.59
CA SER A 136 -17.80 19.36 -6.38
C SER A 136 -19.11 19.76 -5.73
N GLY A 137 -19.12 19.80 -4.40
CA GLY A 137 -20.21 20.36 -3.61
C GLY A 137 -21.54 19.62 -3.70
N VAL A 138 -21.51 18.33 -4.04
CA VAL A 138 -22.72 17.50 -4.00
C VAL A 138 -23.09 17.22 -2.55
N GLU A 139 -24.36 17.37 -2.22
CA GLU A 139 -24.91 17.03 -0.92
C GLU A 139 -26.02 15.99 -1.07
N VAL A 140 -25.98 14.93 -0.26
CA VAL A 140 -27.06 13.94 -0.21
C VAL A 140 -27.47 13.72 1.23
N ASN A 141 -28.77 13.86 1.52
CA ASN A 141 -29.26 13.71 2.87
C ASN A 141 -30.67 13.17 3.01
N GLY A 142 -30.91 12.51 4.15
CA GLY A 142 -32.25 12.13 4.60
C GLY A 142 -32.84 10.99 3.78
N LEU A 143 -32.03 10.04 3.32
CA LEU A 143 -32.46 8.93 2.47
C LEU A 143 -32.27 7.59 3.15
N THR A 144 -33.17 6.65 2.85
CA THR A 144 -32.93 5.22 3.06
C THR A 144 -32.62 4.58 1.72
N LEU A 145 -31.45 3.96 1.59
CA LEU A 145 -31.05 3.19 0.42
C LEU A 145 -31.25 1.70 0.73
N VAL A 146 -31.92 0.97 -0.15
CA VAL A 146 -32.29 -0.43 0.09
C VAL A 146 -31.77 -1.29 -1.05
N GLY A 147 -30.96 -2.30 -0.74
CA GLY A 147 -30.44 -3.24 -1.72
C GLY A 147 -31.46 -4.28 -2.19
N LYS A 148 -31.02 -5.17 -3.08
CA LYS A 148 -31.86 -6.23 -3.67
C LYS A 148 -31.87 -7.48 -2.78
N GLY A 149 -32.65 -8.49 -3.14
CA GLY A 149 -32.71 -9.76 -2.40
C GLY A 149 -31.32 -10.35 -2.11
N ASP A 150 -31.15 -10.90 -0.91
CA ASP A 150 -29.92 -11.49 -0.38
C ASP A 150 -28.71 -10.54 -0.38
N HIS A 151 -28.88 -9.34 0.22
CA HIS A 151 -27.82 -8.34 0.39
C HIS A 151 -27.06 -8.04 -0.90
N GLN A 152 -27.75 -7.63 -1.96
CA GLN A 152 -27.15 -7.30 -3.25
C GLN A 152 -27.15 -5.79 -3.53
N GLY A 153 -26.13 -5.36 -4.29
CA GLY A 153 -25.97 -3.97 -4.71
C GLY A 153 -25.18 -3.12 -3.72
N THR A 154 -24.90 -1.89 -4.13
CA THR A 154 -24.09 -0.93 -3.39
C THR A 154 -24.88 0.33 -3.08
N GLY A 155 -24.70 0.93 -1.89
CA GLY A 155 -25.35 2.18 -1.53
C GLY A 155 -24.75 3.37 -2.29
N ILE A 156 -23.54 3.73 -1.91
CA ILE A 156 -22.82 4.89 -2.48
C ILE A 156 -21.54 4.40 -3.15
N TYR A 157 -21.34 4.77 -4.41
CA TYR A 157 -20.08 4.56 -5.12
C TYR A 157 -19.52 5.86 -5.70
N VAL A 158 -18.30 6.21 -5.29
CA VAL A 158 -17.53 7.33 -5.83
C VAL A 158 -16.23 6.79 -6.41
N GLU A 159 -16.01 6.98 -7.70
CA GLU A 159 -14.96 6.28 -8.46
C GLU A 159 -13.77 7.20 -8.85
N HIS A 160 -13.71 8.43 -8.35
CA HIS A 160 -12.69 9.40 -8.75
C HIS A 160 -12.51 10.55 -7.75
N ASP A 161 -11.37 11.24 -7.83
CA ASP A 161 -11.08 12.50 -7.16
C ASP A 161 -12.26 13.48 -7.23
N ASN A 162 -12.68 13.98 -6.08
CA ASN A 162 -13.80 14.90 -5.97
C ASN A 162 -13.40 16.09 -5.10
N ASP A 163 -14.34 16.97 -4.79
CA ASP A 163 -14.08 18.09 -3.89
C ASP A 163 -15.34 18.40 -3.07
N ARG A 164 -15.30 18.14 -1.77
CA ARG A 164 -16.39 18.46 -0.82
C ARG A 164 -17.72 17.81 -1.18
N LEU A 165 -17.72 16.51 -1.45
CA LEU A 165 -18.98 15.77 -1.42
C LEU A 165 -19.38 15.53 0.04
N HIS A 166 -20.68 15.65 0.33
CA HIS A 166 -21.19 15.49 1.69
C HIS A 166 -22.42 14.58 1.69
N PHE A 167 -22.23 13.38 2.24
CA PHE A 167 -23.30 12.40 2.41
C PHE A 167 -23.63 12.33 3.90
N PHE A 168 -24.87 12.62 4.27
CA PHE A 168 -25.24 12.63 5.68
C PHE A 168 -26.67 12.24 5.98
N ASN A 169 -26.89 11.66 7.16
CA ASN A 169 -28.22 11.15 7.53
C ASN A 169 -28.78 10.17 6.49
N ILE A 170 -27.98 9.14 6.18
CA ILE A 170 -28.33 8.11 5.20
C ILE A 170 -28.35 6.77 5.91
N LYS A 171 -29.43 6.02 5.71
CA LYS A 171 -29.57 4.65 6.16
C LYS A 171 -29.43 3.68 4.99
N MET A 172 -28.78 2.54 5.21
CA MET A 172 -28.59 1.49 4.24
C MET A 172 -29.13 0.17 4.78
N GLU A 173 -29.93 -0.52 3.97
CA GLU A 173 -30.60 -1.76 4.34
C GLU A 173 -30.37 -2.81 3.26
N ASN A 174 -30.11 -4.05 3.68
CA ASN A 174 -30.00 -5.22 2.81
C ASN A 174 -29.06 -5.02 1.59
N MET A 175 -27.84 -4.50 1.82
CA MET A 175 -26.85 -4.24 0.75
C MET A 175 -25.63 -5.15 0.83
N TYR A 176 -24.98 -5.39 -0.31
CA TYR A 176 -23.70 -6.09 -0.35
C TYR A 176 -22.58 -5.19 0.15
N GLN A 177 -22.58 -3.94 -0.33
CA GLN A 177 -21.61 -2.92 0.02
C GLN A 177 -22.36 -1.66 0.43
N GLY A 178 -22.10 -1.12 1.62
CA GLY A 178 -22.67 0.16 2.02
C GLY A 178 -22.08 1.30 1.18
N ILE A 179 -20.80 1.59 1.42
CA ILE A 179 -20.10 2.70 0.78
C ILE A 179 -18.81 2.20 0.15
N LYS A 180 -18.53 2.65 -1.08
CA LYS A 180 -17.25 2.44 -1.78
C LYS A 180 -16.72 3.77 -2.32
N LEU A 181 -15.50 4.15 -1.94
CA LEU A 181 -14.85 5.40 -2.30
C LEU A 181 -13.46 5.12 -2.91
N GLN A 182 -13.10 5.85 -3.98
CA GLN A 182 -11.81 5.72 -4.66
C GLN A 182 -11.22 7.11 -4.94
N GLY A 183 -10.01 7.37 -4.45
CA GLY A 183 -9.26 8.61 -4.72
C GLY A 183 -9.90 9.89 -4.16
N CYS A 184 -10.80 9.79 -3.19
CA CYS A 184 -11.59 10.95 -2.75
C CYS A 184 -10.74 12.06 -2.11
N ASP A 185 -11.14 13.32 -2.32
CA ASP A 185 -10.53 14.49 -1.70
C ASP A 185 -11.61 15.31 -0.99
N ALA A 186 -11.42 15.53 0.31
CA ALA A 186 -12.31 16.31 1.17
C ALA A 186 -13.77 15.82 1.21
N ILE A 187 -14.02 14.51 1.06
CA ILE A 187 -15.37 13.95 1.26
C ILE A 187 -15.74 13.93 2.74
N THR A 188 -17.01 14.19 3.06
CA THR A 188 -17.56 14.01 4.41
C THR A 188 -18.69 13.00 4.39
N LEU A 189 -18.54 11.96 5.21
CA LEU A 189 -19.58 11.00 5.56
C LEU A 189 -19.98 11.22 7.02
N ALA A 190 -21.22 11.62 7.27
CA ALA A 190 -21.68 11.95 8.62
C ALA A 190 -23.04 11.37 8.94
N ARG A 191 -23.22 10.71 10.10
CA ARG A 191 -24.51 10.11 10.46
C ARG A 191 -24.98 9.11 9.40
N ILE A 192 -24.10 8.21 9.00
CA ILE A 192 -24.46 7.08 8.15
C ILE A 192 -24.83 5.90 9.05
N ASP A 193 -25.89 5.18 8.70
CA ASP A 193 -26.22 3.86 9.24
C ASP A 193 -26.11 2.83 8.12
N ALA A 194 -25.02 2.07 8.13
CA ALA A 194 -24.78 0.95 7.23
C ALA A 194 -24.54 -0.33 8.06
N THR A 195 -25.51 -0.67 8.91
CA THR A 195 -25.44 -1.85 9.79
C THR A 195 -25.98 -3.13 9.17
N ASP A 196 -27.01 -3.04 8.32
CA ASP A 196 -27.59 -4.17 7.59
C ASP A 196 -26.96 -4.32 6.20
N VAL A 197 -25.65 -4.63 6.20
CA VAL A 197 -24.85 -4.81 5.00
C VAL A 197 -23.87 -5.97 5.15
N VAL A 198 -23.38 -6.52 4.02
CA VAL A 198 -22.28 -7.50 4.06
C VAL A 198 -20.96 -6.78 4.33
N ASN A 199 -20.67 -5.70 3.61
CA ASN A 199 -19.49 -4.85 3.80
C ASN A 199 -19.90 -3.41 4.11
N GLY A 200 -19.37 -2.81 5.18
CA GLY A 200 -19.78 -1.48 5.64
C GLY A 200 -19.26 -0.35 4.77
N ILE A 201 -17.97 -0.06 4.89
CA ILE A 201 -17.28 1.01 4.16
C ILE A 201 -15.97 0.51 3.56
N ASP A 202 -15.72 0.89 2.31
CA ASP A 202 -14.46 0.66 1.59
C ASP A 202 -13.94 2.00 1.03
N MET A 203 -12.73 2.38 1.43
CA MET A 203 -12.03 3.59 1.00
C MET A 203 -10.65 3.20 0.47
N ASN A 204 -10.34 3.60 -0.76
CA ASN A 204 -9.06 3.29 -1.39
C ASN A 204 -8.45 4.53 -2.05
N GLY A 205 -7.39 5.03 -1.45
CA GLY A 205 -6.72 6.26 -1.85
C GLY A 205 -7.58 7.48 -1.53
N GLY A 206 -6.94 8.54 -1.05
CA GLY A 206 -7.64 9.77 -0.77
C GLY A 206 -6.88 10.68 0.18
N ILE A 207 -7.39 11.90 0.31
CA ILE A 207 -6.79 12.91 1.17
C ILE A 207 -7.87 13.75 1.85
N GLN A 208 -7.64 14.04 3.14
CA GLN A 208 -8.47 14.97 3.92
C GLN A 208 -9.95 14.59 4.01
N ASN A 209 -10.24 13.30 3.89
CA ASN A 209 -11.58 12.77 4.03
C ASN A 209 -12.01 12.76 5.50
N MET A 210 -13.32 12.75 5.75
CA MET A 210 -13.90 12.67 7.09
C MET A 210 -15.03 11.65 7.15
N VAL A 211 -14.97 10.75 8.12
CA VAL A 211 -16.04 9.81 8.47
C VAL A 211 -16.36 9.98 9.94
N THR A 212 -17.59 10.41 10.24
CA THR A 212 -17.95 10.74 11.62
C THR A 212 -19.38 10.44 12.02
N ASN A 213 -19.61 10.22 13.32
CA ASN A 213 -20.94 10.03 13.90
C ASN A 213 -21.75 8.93 13.20
N SER A 214 -21.08 7.91 12.66
CA SER A 214 -21.68 6.89 11.80
C SER A 214 -21.61 5.50 12.43
N VAL A 215 -22.51 4.62 12.01
CA VAL A 215 -22.59 3.23 12.47
C VAL A 215 -22.44 2.31 11.27
N PHE A 216 -21.46 1.40 11.34
CA PHE A 216 -21.16 0.43 10.29
C PHE A 216 -21.24 -0.98 10.86
N GLY A 217 -21.77 -1.91 10.07
CA GLY A 217 -21.85 -3.33 10.37
C GLY A 217 -21.20 -4.19 9.29
N SER A 218 -20.97 -5.45 9.60
CA SER A 218 -20.76 -6.50 8.60
C SER A 218 -21.47 -7.79 8.95
N THR A 219 -21.85 -8.53 7.91
CA THR A 219 -22.53 -9.82 7.99
C THR A 219 -21.94 -10.78 6.95
N GLN A 220 -22.25 -12.08 7.04
CA GLN A 220 -21.89 -13.08 6.02
C GLN A 220 -20.38 -13.15 5.72
N GLY A 221 -19.53 -12.94 6.73
CA GLY A 221 -18.07 -12.95 6.56
C GLY A 221 -17.49 -11.72 5.86
N GLY A 222 -18.26 -10.63 5.70
CA GLY A 222 -17.76 -9.36 5.20
C GLY A 222 -17.00 -8.54 6.26
N VAL A 223 -16.41 -7.44 5.81
CA VAL A 223 -15.59 -6.54 6.67
C VAL A 223 -16.33 -5.23 6.90
N THR A 224 -16.30 -4.73 8.14
CA THR A 224 -17.02 -3.49 8.48
C THR A 224 -16.36 -2.26 7.88
N ALA A 225 -15.03 -2.11 8.00
CA ALA A 225 -14.30 -1.00 7.40
C ALA A 225 -12.99 -1.46 6.74
N ARG A 226 -12.87 -1.23 5.42
CA ARG A 226 -11.62 -1.35 4.65
C ARG A 226 -11.14 0.03 4.24
N ILE A 227 -10.04 0.47 4.80
CA ILE A 227 -9.50 1.81 4.55
C ILE A 227 -8.05 1.66 4.13
N SER A 228 -7.69 2.18 2.97
CA SER A 228 -6.37 2.00 2.38
C SER A 228 -5.87 3.25 1.68
N GLY A 229 -4.57 3.54 1.82
CA GLY A 229 -3.92 4.64 1.11
C GLY A 229 -4.42 6.05 1.45
N GLU A 230 -5.19 6.21 2.54
CA GLU A 230 -5.72 7.51 2.97
C GLU A 230 -4.67 8.37 3.65
N SER A 231 -4.70 9.68 3.39
CA SER A 231 -3.84 10.66 4.04
C SER A 231 -4.64 11.76 4.73
N ASN A 232 -4.30 12.11 5.97
CA ASN A 232 -5.03 13.12 6.75
C ASN A 232 -6.54 12.83 6.93
N LEU A 233 -6.94 11.55 6.90
CA LEU A 233 -8.30 11.12 7.19
C LEU A 233 -8.66 11.41 8.65
N ILE A 234 -9.86 11.91 8.89
CA ILE A 234 -10.48 11.96 10.22
C ILE A 234 -11.55 10.87 10.29
N PHE A 235 -11.34 9.87 11.13
CA PHE A 235 -12.28 8.79 11.39
C PHE A 235 -12.67 8.82 12.86
N SER A 236 -13.77 9.49 13.21
CA SER A 236 -14.10 9.74 14.63
C SER A 236 -15.57 9.64 15.01
N HIS A 237 -15.84 9.28 16.26
CA HIS A 237 -17.21 9.16 16.79
C HIS A 237 -18.04 8.10 16.04
N ASN A 238 -17.40 7.06 15.51
CA ASN A 238 -18.09 6.00 14.78
C ASN A 238 -18.25 4.75 15.65
N LYS A 239 -19.26 3.94 15.32
CA LYS A 239 -19.47 2.62 15.89
C LYS A 239 -19.38 1.54 14.82
N LEU A 240 -18.51 0.57 15.01
CA LEU A 240 -18.26 -0.50 14.06
C LEU A 240 -18.56 -1.85 14.73
N THR A 241 -19.34 -2.69 14.06
CA THR A 241 -19.68 -4.04 14.55
C THR A 241 -19.40 -5.11 13.50
N ALA A 242 -18.50 -6.04 13.81
CA ALA A 242 -18.17 -7.19 12.94
C ALA A 242 -18.58 -8.52 13.59
N ASN A 243 -19.36 -9.32 12.88
CA ASN A 243 -19.89 -10.58 13.41
C ASN A 243 -19.03 -11.81 13.07
N ASP A 244 -18.39 -11.85 11.91
CA ASP A 244 -17.81 -13.10 11.39
C ASP A 244 -16.35 -13.00 10.96
N ASP A 245 -15.84 -11.79 10.69
CA ASP A 245 -14.48 -11.57 10.19
C ASP A 245 -13.86 -10.29 10.80
N ARG A 246 -13.22 -9.43 10.00
CA ARG A 246 -12.51 -8.25 10.49
C ARG A 246 -13.41 -7.06 10.78
N CYS A 247 -13.08 -6.32 11.83
CA CYS A 247 -13.77 -5.08 12.18
C CYS A 247 -13.24 -3.92 11.34
N ALA A 248 -11.94 -3.62 11.43
CA ALA A 248 -11.36 -2.52 10.66
C ALA A 248 -9.92 -2.81 10.23
N ASN A 249 -9.57 -2.41 9.01
CA ASN A 249 -8.18 -2.35 8.57
C ASN A 249 -7.86 -1.00 7.92
N PHE A 250 -6.74 -0.41 8.35
CA PHE A 250 -6.19 0.84 7.87
C PHE A 250 -4.80 0.57 7.26
N ILE A 251 -4.75 0.31 5.96
CA ILE A 251 -3.52 -0.18 5.30
C ILE A 251 -2.85 0.95 4.52
N GLY A 252 -1.57 1.21 4.80
CA GLY A 252 -0.79 2.26 4.12
C GLY A 252 -1.35 3.66 4.36
N CYS A 253 -2.05 3.87 5.47
CA CYS A 253 -2.66 5.16 5.83
C CYS A 253 -1.65 6.04 6.55
N ASN A 254 -1.65 7.35 6.26
CA ASN A 254 -0.64 8.27 6.78
C ASN A 254 -1.25 9.51 7.40
N ARG A 255 -0.76 9.92 8.57
CA ARG A 255 -1.24 11.11 9.29
C ARG A 255 -2.75 11.08 9.53
N VAL A 256 -3.34 9.89 9.66
CA VAL A 256 -4.78 9.77 9.94
C VAL A 256 -5.04 9.94 11.43
N ASN A 257 -6.23 10.43 11.76
CA ASN A 257 -6.74 10.53 13.12
C ASN A 257 -7.94 9.59 13.29
N ILE A 258 -7.75 8.55 14.10
CA ILE A 258 -8.77 7.57 14.46
C ILE A 258 -9.10 7.78 15.94
N SER A 259 -10.14 8.57 16.23
CA SER A 259 -10.46 8.95 17.61
C SER A 259 -11.91 8.75 18.03
N ASP A 260 -12.14 8.46 19.32
CA ASP A 260 -13.48 8.41 19.90
C ASP A 260 -14.42 7.40 19.21
N ASN A 261 -13.88 6.30 18.68
CA ASN A 261 -14.68 5.25 18.04
C ASN A 261 -14.95 4.08 18.97
N GLU A 262 -16.05 3.38 18.74
CA GLU A 262 -16.37 2.07 19.33
C GLU A 262 -16.21 0.97 18.28
N PHE A 263 -15.26 0.07 18.48
CA PHE A 263 -15.10 -1.14 17.68
C PHE A 263 -15.61 -2.33 18.47
N THR A 264 -16.52 -3.12 17.89
CA THR A 264 -17.05 -4.34 18.50
C THR A 264 -16.96 -5.51 17.53
N GLY A 265 -16.51 -6.66 18.01
CA GLY A 265 -16.49 -7.88 17.21
C GLY A 265 -16.12 -9.09 18.04
N ASN A 266 -15.78 -10.18 17.38
CA ASN A 266 -15.56 -11.45 18.08
C ASN A 266 -14.39 -12.29 17.55
N LYS A 267 -13.67 -11.79 16.53
CA LYS A 267 -12.44 -12.39 15.96
C LYS A 267 -11.22 -11.59 16.38
N MET A 268 -10.05 -12.23 16.42
CA MET A 268 -8.75 -11.57 16.69
C MET A 268 -8.24 -10.75 15.52
N THR A 269 -8.58 -11.10 14.27
CA THR A 269 -8.27 -10.30 13.10
C THR A 269 -9.14 -9.03 13.11
N PHE A 270 -8.97 -8.19 14.13
CA PHE A 270 -9.97 -7.24 14.57
C PHE A 270 -9.66 -5.85 14.05
N PHE A 271 -8.48 -5.34 14.41
CA PHE A 271 -8.00 -4.02 14.03
C PHE A 271 -6.57 -4.11 13.50
N ASP A 272 -6.40 -3.89 12.20
CA ASP A 272 -5.07 -3.85 11.57
C ASP A 272 -4.74 -2.42 11.16
N ILE A 273 -3.49 -2.00 11.36
CA ILE A 273 -3.01 -0.70 10.87
C ILE A 273 -1.56 -0.74 10.38
N SER A 274 -1.31 -0.09 9.24
CA SER A 274 0.02 0.18 8.69
C SER A 274 0.11 1.58 8.09
N GLY A 275 1.32 1.98 7.71
CA GLY A 275 1.65 3.36 7.35
C GLY A 275 2.20 4.13 8.55
N GLN A 276 2.24 5.46 8.46
CA GLN A 276 3.05 6.24 9.39
C GLN A 276 2.40 7.50 9.94
N ASN A 277 2.85 7.89 11.14
CA ASN A 277 2.45 9.13 11.83
C ASN A 277 0.95 9.21 12.11
N ASN A 278 0.30 8.08 12.36
CA ASN A 278 -1.14 8.05 12.66
C ASN A 278 -1.39 8.28 14.16
N LEU A 279 -2.50 8.95 14.47
CA LEU A 279 -3.00 9.13 15.83
C LEU A 279 -4.21 8.20 16.04
N ILE A 280 -4.15 7.36 17.07
CA ILE A 280 -5.21 6.45 17.45
C ILE A 280 -5.53 6.73 18.92
N SER A 281 -6.59 7.48 19.19
CA SER A 281 -6.86 7.96 20.55
C SER A 281 -8.29 7.76 21.03
N ASP A 282 -8.46 7.51 22.33
CA ASP A 282 -9.78 7.52 22.99
C ASP A 282 -10.80 6.52 22.37
N ASN A 283 -10.31 5.45 21.72
CA ASN A 283 -11.17 4.43 21.15
C ASN A 283 -11.49 3.33 22.18
N LEU A 284 -12.66 2.72 22.05
CA LEU A 284 -13.08 1.52 22.76
C LEU A 284 -13.02 0.32 21.81
N PHE A 285 -12.20 -0.67 22.13
CA PHE A 285 -12.09 -1.93 21.41
C PHE A 285 -12.70 -3.06 22.25
N THR A 286 -13.81 -3.64 21.81
CA THR A 286 -14.50 -4.74 22.50
C THR A 286 -14.49 -6.00 21.65
N VAL A 287 -13.75 -7.01 22.09
CA VAL A 287 -13.67 -8.33 21.45
C VAL A 287 -14.34 -9.38 22.32
N ASN A 288 -15.50 -9.85 21.86
CA ASN A 288 -16.29 -10.87 22.52
C ASN A 288 -15.74 -12.28 22.27
N ARG A 289 -16.01 -13.17 23.22
CA ARG A 289 -15.71 -14.59 23.08
C ARG A 289 -16.52 -15.20 21.93
N SER A 290 -15.89 -16.02 21.08
CA SER A 290 -16.58 -16.76 20.02
C SER A 290 -15.88 -18.08 19.67
N GLU A 291 -16.59 -18.95 18.95
CA GLU A 291 -15.96 -20.10 18.30
C GLU A 291 -14.99 -19.62 17.20
N ASN A 292 -13.86 -20.31 17.04
CA ASN A 292 -12.81 -19.92 16.08
C ASN A 292 -12.39 -18.43 16.22
N GLN A 293 -12.24 -17.95 17.45
CA GLN A 293 -11.88 -16.55 17.72
C GLN A 293 -10.53 -16.14 17.08
N LEU A 294 -9.61 -17.08 16.88
CA LEU A 294 -8.32 -16.83 16.20
C LEU A 294 -8.44 -16.58 14.69
N ASN A 295 -9.54 -17.00 14.06
CA ASN A 295 -9.80 -16.82 12.62
C ASN A 295 -8.64 -17.25 11.71
N GLY A 296 -8.07 -18.43 11.97
CA GLY A 296 -6.94 -18.97 11.18
C GLY A 296 -5.59 -18.28 11.41
N LYS A 297 -5.46 -17.46 12.47
CA LYS A 297 -4.20 -16.90 12.93
C LYS A 297 -3.69 -17.61 14.18
N GLU A 298 -2.43 -17.38 14.50
CA GLU A 298 -1.85 -17.79 15.78
C GLU A 298 -2.23 -16.80 16.89
N ALA A 299 -2.10 -17.23 18.14
CA ALA A 299 -2.47 -16.44 19.32
C ALA A 299 -1.64 -15.16 19.49
N ASP A 300 -0.55 -15.01 18.73
CA ASP A 300 0.33 -13.85 18.73
C ASP A 300 -0.05 -12.76 17.72
N TYR A 301 -1.07 -12.96 16.87
CA TYR A 301 -1.48 -11.98 15.87
C TYR A 301 -1.92 -10.63 16.48
N GLY A 302 -2.53 -10.65 17.68
CA GLY A 302 -3.00 -9.44 18.36
C GLY A 302 -4.42 -9.02 17.97
N VAL A 303 -5.16 -8.42 18.92
CA VAL A 303 -6.44 -7.72 18.63
C VAL A 303 -6.17 -6.44 17.86
N ILE A 304 -5.13 -5.72 18.25
CA ILE A 304 -4.58 -4.59 17.51
C ILE A 304 -3.26 -5.06 16.91
N HIS A 305 -3.17 -5.06 15.58
CA HIS A 305 -1.98 -5.44 14.85
C HIS A 305 -1.40 -4.25 14.08
N VAL A 306 -0.16 -3.88 14.39
CA VAL A 306 0.51 -2.68 13.92
C VAL A 306 1.76 -3.06 13.14
N LYS A 307 1.77 -2.72 11.85
CA LYS A 307 2.93 -2.90 10.94
C LYS A 307 3.58 -1.57 10.52
N GLY A 308 2.99 -0.47 10.96
CA GLY A 308 3.41 0.88 10.60
C GLY A 308 4.49 1.46 11.50
N GLU A 309 4.94 2.67 11.20
CA GLU A 309 5.97 3.37 11.98
C GLU A 309 5.49 4.70 12.57
N TYR A 310 6.09 5.13 13.68
CA TYR A 310 5.81 6.44 14.30
C TYR A 310 4.32 6.68 14.60
N ASN A 311 3.55 5.62 14.83
CA ASN A 311 2.14 5.74 15.20
C ASN A 311 2.03 6.00 16.70
N HIS A 312 1.10 6.86 17.07
CA HIS A 312 0.83 7.19 18.46
C HIS A 312 -0.55 6.69 18.85
N PHE A 313 -0.56 5.68 19.71
CA PHE A 313 -1.78 5.20 20.34
C PHE A 313 -1.85 5.77 21.75
N THR A 314 -2.95 6.42 22.10
CA THR A 314 -3.11 7.00 23.45
C THR A 314 -4.54 6.90 23.99
N SER A 315 -4.70 6.69 25.29
CA SER A 315 -6.02 6.72 25.96
C SER A 315 -7.05 5.69 25.45
N ASN A 316 -6.60 4.64 24.76
CA ASN A 316 -7.51 3.62 24.25
C ASN A 316 -7.92 2.63 25.35
N THR A 317 -9.15 2.12 25.29
CA THR A 317 -9.66 1.06 26.16
C THR A 317 -9.83 -0.23 25.37
N ILE A 318 -9.28 -1.34 25.88
CA ILE A 318 -9.37 -2.65 25.24
C ILE A 318 -10.01 -3.65 26.20
N GLN A 319 -11.15 -4.19 25.78
CA GLN A 319 -11.93 -5.20 26.48
C GLN A 319 -11.92 -6.49 25.66
N VAL A 320 -11.13 -7.48 26.08
CA VAL A 320 -11.04 -8.76 25.38
C VAL A 320 -11.48 -9.91 26.27
N SER A 321 -12.50 -10.63 25.80
CA SER A 321 -12.95 -11.89 26.37
C SER A 321 -12.37 -13.07 25.59
N TRP A 322 -11.22 -13.56 26.03
CA TRP A 322 -10.52 -14.70 25.42
C TRP A 322 -11.30 -16.02 25.60
N SER A 323 -11.26 -16.87 24.57
CA SER A 323 -11.77 -18.24 24.63
C SER A 323 -10.83 -19.13 25.46
N ASP A 324 -11.36 -20.15 26.15
CA ASP A 324 -10.59 -20.89 27.17
C ASP A 324 -9.43 -21.69 26.57
N ASN A 325 -9.48 -21.97 25.27
CA ASN A 325 -8.47 -22.73 24.53
C ASN A 325 -7.35 -21.85 23.96
N ILE A 326 -7.39 -20.53 24.13
CA ILE A 326 -6.35 -19.62 23.67
C ILE A 326 -5.37 -19.39 24.81
N GLU A 327 -4.20 -20.01 24.69
CA GLU A 327 -3.14 -19.88 25.68
C GLU A 327 -2.25 -18.68 25.35
N ASN A 328 -1.97 -17.87 26.36
CA ASN A 328 -1.02 -16.76 26.31
C ASN A 328 -1.21 -15.80 25.11
N PRO A 329 -2.40 -15.25 24.85
CA PRO A 329 -2.64 -14.42 23.66
C PRO A 329 -1.93 -13.06 23.72
N VAL A 330 -1.64 -12.51 22.54
CA VAL A 330 -1.21 -11.11 22.39
C VAL A 330 -2.45 -10.23 22.25
N THR A 331 -2.47 -9.10 22.96
CA THR A 331 -3.54 -8.08 22.81
C THR A 331 -3.14 -7.02 21.79
N VAL A 332 -1.90 -6.54 21.86
CA VAL A 332 -1.33 -5.58 20.91
C VAL A 332 -0.05 -6.16 20.33
N ASN A 333 -0.05 -6.43 19.03
CA ASN A 333 1.15 -6.83 18.29
C ASN A 333 1.63 -5.65 17.44
N ALA A 334 2.84 -5.19 17.70
CA ALA A 334 3.54 -4.16 16.94
C ALA A 334 4.98 -4.57 16.63
N ALA A 335 5.23 -5.88 16.50
CA ALA A 335 6.56 -6.43 16.32
C ALA A 335 7.14 -6.19 14.91
N GLU A 336 6.28 -5.90 13.93
CA GLU A 336 6.69 -5.52 12.57
C GLU A 336 6.79 -4.00 12.35
N GLY A 337 6.26 -3.20 13.28
CA GLY A 337 6.31 -1.74 13.20
C GLY A 337 7.39 -1.12 14.08
N GLU A 338 8.03 -0.04 13.62
CA GLU A 338 9.10 0.63 14.37
C GLU A 338 8.68 1.98 14.95
N ASN A 339 9.31 2.39 16.06
CA ASN A 339 9.11 3.72 16.66
C ASN A 339 7.65 4.05 17.04
N ASN A 340 6.84 3.02 17.32
CA ASN A 340 5.45 3.23 17.73
C ASN A 340 5.38 3.52 19.23
N ARG A 341 4.42 4.37 19.62
CA ARG A 341 4.18 4.72 21.02
C ARG A 341 2.79 4.28 21.46
N PHE A 342 2.73 3.48 22.52
CA PHE A 342 1.51 3.04 23.18
C PHE A 342 1.45 3.66 24.57
N ALA A 343 0.53 4.59 24.80
CA ALA A 343 0.48 5.36 26.04
C ALA A 343 -0.90 5.36 26.70
N SER A 344 -0.97 5.18 28.02
CA SER A 344 -2.20 5.38 28.81
C SER A 344 -3.38 4.50 28.38
N PHE A 345 -3.12 3.24 28.00
CA PHE A 345 -4.18 2.29 27.70
C PHE A 345 -4.88 1.82 28.97
N THR A 346 -6.17 1.49 28.84
CA THR A 346 -6.88 0.66 29.81
C THR A 346 -7.12 -0.71 29.21
N ILE A 347 -6.45 -1.75 29.71
CA ILE A 347 -6.60 -3.14 29.25
C ILE A 347 -7.23 -3.96 30.36
N GLU A 348 -8.43 -4.49 30.14
CA GLU A 348 -9.17 -5.23 31.19
C GLU A 348 -8.59 -6.62 31.47
N ASN A 349 -8.10 -7.32 30.44
CA ASN A 349 -7.52 -8.65 30.59
C ASN A 349 -6.00 -8.62 30.38
N THR A 350 -5.26 -8.63 31.49
CA THR A 350 -3.79 -8.63 31.52
C THR A 350 -3.19 -9.97 31.95
N SER A 351 -3.97 -11.05 31.84
CA SER A 351 -3.55 -12.39 32.32
C SER A 351 -2.44 -13.05 31.48
N SER A 352 -2.24 -12.60 30.24
CA SER A 352 -1.17 -13.07 29.35
C SER A 352 0.20 -12.53 29.79
N ASN A 353 1.26 -13.32 29.62
CA ASN A 353 2.64 -12.83 29.79
C ASN A 353 3.16 -12.08 28.56
N GLN A 354 2.31 -11.89 27.54
CA GLN A 354 2.62 -11.20 26.30
C GLN A 354 1.44 -10.35 25.83
N VAL A 355 0.82 -9.59 26.75
CA VAL A 355 -0.24 -8.62 26.41
C VAL A 355 0.22 -7.71 25.28
N PHE A 356 1.48 -7.26 25.33
CA PHE A 356 2.15 -6.55 24.26
C PHE A 356 3.25 -7.43 23.64
N TYR A 357 3.31 -7.45 22.31
CA TYR A 357 4.47 -7.93 21.55
C TYR A 357 4.94 -6.84 20.60
N ILE A 358 6.08 -6.21 20.86
CA ILE A 358 6.50 -4.95 20.20
C ILE A 358 7.92 -5.01 19.65
N SER A 359 8.29 -4.11 18.74
CA SER A 359 9.70 -3.93 18.33
C SER A 359 10.54 -3.24 19.42
N GLU A 360 11.87 -3.37 19.33
CA GLU A 360 12.81 -2.72 20.27
C GLU A 360 12.73 -1.18 20.27
N SER A 361 12.33 -0.58 19.14
CA SER A 361 12.20 0.87 19.01
C SER A 361 10.83 1.40 19.45
N SER A 362 9.89 0.53 19.80
CA SER A 362 8.56 0.93 20.26
C SER A 362 8.50 1.06 21.78
N GLU A 363 7.62 1.93 22.26
CA GLU A 363 7.47 2.24 23.68
C GLU A 363 6.07 1.91 24.20
N VAL A 364 5.99 1.33 25.40
CA VAL A 364 4.74 1.08 26.14
C VAL A 364 4.80 1.85 27.46
N ILE A 365 3.88 2.78 27.68
CA ILE A 365 3.92 3.75 28.78
C ILE A 365 2.55 3.79 29.46
N ASP A 366 2.50 3.55 30.77
CA ASP A 366 1.27 3.69 31.59
C ASP A 366 0.05 2.89 31.09
N CYS A 367 0.26 1.72 30.48
CA CYS A 367 -0.81 0.89 29.89
C CYS A 367 -1.44 -0.13 30.85
N GLY A 368 -1.25 0.02 32.17
CA GLY A 368 -1.81 -0.90 33.18
C GLY A 368 -1.21 -2.32 33.16
N VAL A 369 -0.05 -2.50 32.52
CA VAL A 369 0.69 -3.76 32.42
C VAL A 369 2.06 -3.64 33.10
N THR A 370 2.65 -4.77 33.48
CA THR A 370 4.04 -4.82 33.99
C THR A 370 5.02 -5.25 32.90
N GLU A 371 6.32 -5.17 33.17
CA GLU A 371 7.37 -5.66 32.25
C GLU A 371 7.18 -7.14 31.89
N GLU A 372 6.64 -7.96 32.79
CA GLU A 372 6.39 -9.38 32.53
C GLU A 372 5.32 -9.63 31.46
N ASN A 373 4.42 -8.64 31.23
CA ASN A 373 3.38 -8.69 30.21
C ASN A 373 3.85 -8.18 28.84
N ILE A 374 5.07 -7.65 28.73
CA ILE A 374 5.60 -7.04 27.51
C ILE A 374 6.68 -7.97 26.94
N LYS A 375 6.47 -8.45 25.72
CA LYS A 375 7.50 -9.11 24.92
C LYS A 375 8.02 -8.14 23.89
N VAL A 376 9.34 -8.02 23.84
CA VAL A 376 10.02 -7.29 22.79
C VAL A 376 10.48 -8.34 21.79
N LYS A 377 10.07 -8.20 20.53
CA LYS A 377 10.67 -8.95 19.41
C LYS A 377 12.16 -8.65 19.47
N PRO A 378 13.01 -9.66 19.70
CA PRO A 378 14.44 -9.46 19.61
C PRO A 378 14.72 -8.81 18.25
N SER A 379 15.57 -7.78 18.22
CA SER A 379 16.26 -7.45 16.99
C SER A 379 16.72 -8.76 16.35
N GLU A 380 16.55 -8.90 15.03
CA GLU A 380 17.15 -10.04 14.32
C GLU A 380 18.57 -10.21 14.88
N ALA A 381 18.90 -11.40 15.38
CA ALA A 381 20.11 -11.63 16.15
C ALA A 381 21.25 -10.82 15.56
N GLN A 382 21.72 -9.82 16.31
CA GLN A 382 22.63 -8.79 15.81
C GLN A 382 23.72 -9.44 14.96
N ASP A 383 23.89 -8.96 13.74
CA ASP A 383 24.81 -9.57 12.80
C ASP A 383 26.25 -9.26 13.24
N LEU A 384 26.89 -10.26 13.85
CA LEU A 384 28.25 -10.14 14.36
C LEU A 384 29.32 -10.35 13.29
N THR A 385 28.93 -10.55 12.03
CA THR A 385 29.85 -10.64 10.89
C THR A 385 30.77 -9.41 10.86
N ASN A 386 32.09 -9.62 10.81
CA ASN A 386 33.05 -8.53 10.69
C ASN A 386 33.10 -8.04 9.24
N ALA A 387 32.04 -7.40 8.77
CA ALA A 387 31.98 -6.83 7.43
C ALA A 387 32.53 -5.40 7.41
N ALA A 388 33.08 -4.98 6.28
CA ALA A 388 33.30 -3.56 5.99
C ALA A 388 32.50 -3.09 4.77
N TYR A 389 32.11 -1.82 4.79
CA TYR A 389 31.47 -1.13 3.68
C TYR A 389 32.33 0.05 3.25
N VAL A 390 32.68 0.10 1.97
CA VAL A 390 33.53 1.15 1.41
C VAL A 390 32.67 2.26 0.83
N ILE A 391 32.91 3.50 1.28
CA ILE A 391 32.39 4.71 0.65
C ILE A 391 33.50 5.41 -0.14
N THR A 392 33.12 6.02 -1.25
CA THR A 392 34.00 6.78 -2.13
C THR A 392 34.02 8.29 -1.81
N TYR A 393 33.25 8.70 -0.79
CA TYR A 393 33.23 10.03 -0.20
C TYR A 393 34.19 10.16 0.98
N ASP A 394 34.53 11.39 1.36
CA ASP A 394 35.41 11.66 2.51
C ASP A 394 34.69 11.37 3.84
N THR A 395 33.37 11.54 3.89
CA THR A 395 32.53 11.20 5.04
C THR A 395 31.18 10.60 4.64
N PRO A 396 30.52 9.81 5.49
CA PRO A 396 29.19 9.27 5.20
C PRO A 396 28.11 10.35 5.02
N GLU A 397 28.26 11.51 5.67
CA GLU A 397 27.32 12.62 5.57
C GLU A 397 27.30 13.28 4.18
N GLU A 398 28.37 13.07 3.39
CA GLU A 398 28.55 13.63 2.05
C GLU A 398 28.04 12.71 0.93
N ILE A 399 27.49 11.53 1.25
CA ILE A 399 26.90 10.65 0.23
C ILE A 399 25.69 11.34 -0.42
N GLU A 400 25.84 11.69 -1.69
CA GLU A 400 24.82 12.40 -2.47
C GLU A 400 23.84 11.44 -3.16
N ASP A 401 24.38 10.36 -3.72
CA ASP A 401 23.64 9.31 -4.43
C ASP A 401 22.69 8.56 -3.49
N ASP A 402 21.45 8.38 -3.92
CA ASP A 402 20.37 7.87 -3.08
C ASP A 402 20.46 6.35 -2.87
N ASP A 403 20.92 5.61 -3.87
CA ASP A 403 21.22 4.18 -3.77
C ASP A 403 22.36 3.91 -2.77
N GLU A 404 23.51 4.58 -2.94
CA GLU A 404 24.65 4.42 -2.03
C GLU A 404 24.31 4.83 -0.59
N LYS A 405 23.43 5.83 -0.43
CA LYS A 405 22.96 6.30 0.88
C LYS A 405 22.02 5.29 1.54
N ALA A 406 21.10 4.70 0.77
CA ALA A 406 20.17 3.69 1.27
C ALA A 406 20.92 2.41 1.68
N SER A 407 21.86 1.93 0.86
CA SER A 407 22.70 0.77 1.18
C SER A 407 23.60 1.01 2.39
N TYR A 408 24.20 2.19 2.51
CA TYR A 408 24.98 2.59 3.68
C TYR A 408 24.14 2.56 4.97
N ALA A 409 22.95 3.16 4.93
CA ALA A 409 22.07 3.23 6.09
C ALA A 409 21.63 1.83 6.54
N TRP A 410 21.30 0.96 5.58
CA TRP A 410 20.99 -0.44 5.85
C TRP A 410 22.18 -1.18 6.45
N PHE A 411 23.38 -1.05 5.87
CA PHE A 411 24.58 -1.74 6.36
C PHE A 411 24.87 -1.39 7.82
N LYS A 412 24.78 -0.10 8.17
CA LYS A 412 24.96 0.41 9.53
C LYS A 412 23.94 -0.13 10.52
N LYS A 413 22.70 -0.36 10.07
CA LYS A 413 21.63 -0.95 10.89
C LYS A 413 21.83 -2.46 11.06
N GLN A 414 22.31 -3.14 10.02
CA GLN A 414 22.40 -4.60 9.97
C GLN A 414 23.61 -5.16 10.73
N PHE A 415 24.82 -4.60 10.51
CA PHE A 415 26.06 -5.19 11.00
C PHE A 415 26.62 -4.41 12.20
N VAL A 416 26.53 -5.01 13.38
CA VAL A 416 26.96 -4.37 14.64
C VAL A 416 28.48 -4.20 14.72
N ASN A 417 29.21 -5.20 14.23
CA ASN A 417 30.67 -5.12 14.07
C ASN A 417 31.08 -4.48 12.74
N GLY A 418 30.10 -4.03 11.94
CA GLY A 418 30.31 -3.46 10.63
C GLY A 418 31.09 -2.15 10.68
N LYS A 419 32.17 -2.06 9.90
CA LYS A 419 32.95 -0.82 9.75
C LYS A 419 32.64 -0.14 8.42
N VAL A 420 32.49 1.18 8.45
CA VAL A 420 32.48 1.99 7.23
C VAL A 420 33.88 2.57 7.05
N ILE A 421 34.44 2.36 5.87
CA ILE A 421 35.79 2.75 5.48
C ILE A 421 35.68 3.71 4.29
N THR A 422 36.42 4.81 4.34
CA THR A 422 36.44 5.79 3.23
C THR A 422 37.59 5.49 2.28
N SER A 423 37.50 5.95 1.03
CA SER A 423 38.58 5.78 0.04
C SER A 423 39.96 6.20 0.58
N ALA A 424 40.03 7.31 1.31
CA ALA A 424 41.27 7.83 1.89
C ALA A 424 41.84 6.96 3.02
N THR A 425 40.99 6.25 3.77
CA THR A 425 41.41 5.45 4.94
C THR A 425 41.74 3.99 4.61
N LEU A 426 41.44 3.53 3.39
CA LEU A 426 41.67 2.13 2.97
C LEU A 426 43.12 1.67 3.11
N THR A 427 44.09 2.57 2.97
CA THR A 427 45.52 2.23 3.07
C THR A 427 46.05 2.15 4.50
N ASP A 428 45.37 2.81 5.43
CA ASP A 428 45.79 2.92 6.83
C ASP A 428 45.07 1.90 7.73
N GLU A 429 43.98 1.32 7.22
CA GLU A 429 43.16 0.32 7.89
C GLU A 429 43.74 -1.10 7.72
N ASP A 430 43.70 -1.91 8.78
CA ASP A 430 44.01 -3.34 8.67
C ASP A 430 42.84 -4.10 8.05
N LEU A 431 42.80 -4.13 6.71
CA LEU A 431 41.72 -4.80 5.97
C LEU A 431 41.61 -6.30 6.29
N SER A 432 42.68 -6.93 6.80
CA SER A 432 42.65 -8.36 7.15
C SER A 432 41.72 -8.68 8.33
N ALA A 433 41.32 -7.67 9.10
CA ALA A 433 40.33 -7.80 10.18
C ALA A 433 38.92 -8.12 9.67
N TYR A 434 38.60 -7.82 8.41
CA TYR A 434 37.25 -7.96 7.87
C TYR A 434 37.04 -9.26 7.11
N ASP A 435 35.96 -9.96 7.41
CA ASP A 435 35.60 -11.24 6.78
C ASP A 435 35.17 -11.08 5.33
N VAL A 436 34.54 -9.94 5.06
CA VAL A 436 34.10 -9.51 3.73
C VAL A 436 34.15 -7.99 3.67
N ILE A 437 34.51 -7.44 2.51
CA ILE A 437 34.39 -6.02 2.20
C ILE A 437 33.40 -5.84 1.06
N TRP A 438 32.39 -5.00 1.27
CA TRP A 438 31.45 -4.57 0.25
C TRP A 438 31.86 -3.20 -0.32
N VAL A 439 32.02 -3.13 -1.63
CA VAL A 439 32.17 -1.90 -2.38
C VAL A 439 30.92 -1.70 -3.24
N HIS A 440 30.14 -0.67 -2.93
CA HIS A 440 29.00 -0.25 -3.72
C HIS A 440 29.33 1.09 -4.37
N ILE A 441 29.23 1.16 -5.70
CA ILE A 441 29.36 2.43 -6.42
C ILE A 441 28.21 2.51 -7.41
N ASP A 442 27.35 3.49 -7.22
CA ASP A 442 26.25 3.79 -8.12
C ASP A 442 26.24 5.28 -8.46
N ARG A 443 26.26 5.60 -9.75
CA ARG A 443 26.61 6.96 -10.21
C ARG A 443 26.07 7.27 -11.59
N VAL A 444 25.30 8.35 -11.65
CA VAL A 444 24.97 9.01 -12.91
C VAL A 444 26.22 9.66 -13.53
N GLY A 445 26.46 9.36 -14.81
CA GLY A 445 27.46 10.01 -15.66
C GLY A 445 28.92 9.68 -15.33
N ILE A 446 29.18 8.59 -14.60
CA ILE A 446 30.54 8.18 -14.21
C ILE A 446 31.41 7.78 -15.41
N GLY A 447 30.80 7.20 -16.44
CA GLY A 447 31.45 6.67 -17.63
C GLY A 447 32.05 5.28 -17.46
N ALA A 448 32.12 4.54 -18.57
CA ALA A 448 32.71 3.20 -18.61
C ALA A 448 34.24 3.24 -18.46
N GLY A 449 34.78 2.38 -17.58
CA GLY A 449 36.19 2.21 -17.29
C GLY A 449 36.49 2.24 -15.79
N TRP A 450 37.32 1.32 -15.30
CA TRP A 450 37.73 1.31 -13.89
C TRP A 450 38.53 2.56 -13.49
N ASP A 451 39.17 3.25 -14.45
CA ASP A 451 39.87 4.52 -14.26
C ASP A 451 38.92 5.70 -13.98
N LYS A 452 37.61 5.49 -14.14
CA LYS A 452 36.56 6.47 -13.81
C LYS A 452 35.98 6.29 -12.43
N LEU A 453 36.27 5.17 -11.76
CA LEU A 453 35.77 4.94 -10.41
C LEU A 453 36.35 5.99 -9.45
N PRO A 454 35.55 6.53 -8.52
CA PRO A 454 35.99 7.51 -7.53
C PRO A 454 36.81 6.84 -6.40
N LEU A 455 37.87 6.13 -6.77
CA LEU A 455 38.82 5.48 -5.88
C LEU A 455 40.24 5.85 -6.31
N SER A 456 41.10 6.14 -5.33
CA SER A 456 42.51 6.36 -5.61
C SER A 456 43.20 5.08 -6.07
N ALA A 457 44.32 5.21 -6.80
CA ALA A 457 45.12 4.06 -7.20
C ALA A 457 45.60 3.24 -5.98
N ASP A 458 45.91 3.91 -4.87
CA ASP A 458 46.34 3.27 -3.62
C ASP A 458 45.18 2.52 -2.95
N ALA A 459 43.95 3.06 -2.97
CA ALA A 459 42.76 2.38 -2.49
C ALA A 459 42.48 1.10 -3.29
N ILE A 460 42.57 1.17 -4.62
CA ILE A 460 42.42 0.00 -5.50
C ILE A 460 43.51 -1.04 -5.18
N ALA A 461 44.76 -0.61 -4.99
CA ALA A 461 45.86 -1.50 -4.64
C ALA A 461 45.68 -2.17 -3.26
N ALA A 462 45.13 -1.46 -2.27
CA ALA A 462 44.82 -2.00 -0.95
C ALA A 462 43.74 -3.09 -1.03
N LEU A 463 42.64 -2.84 -1.75
CA LEU A 463 41.59 -3.83 -1.99
C LEU A 463 42.10 -5.04 -2.77
N ALA A 464 42.93 -4.83 -3.80
CA ALA A 464 43.56 -5.91 -4.56
C ALA A 464 44.44 -6.79 -3.66
N THR A 465 45.22 -6.17 -2.77
CA THR A 465 46.09 -6.86 -1.82
C THR A 465 45.28 -7.68 -0.81
N TYR A 466 44.21 -7.10 -0.25
CA TYR A 466 43.28 -7.81 0.62
C TYR A 466 42.70 -9.05 -0.08
N TYR A 467 42.23 -8.90 -1.32
CA TYR A 467 41.65 -9.99 -2.10
C TYR A 467 42.66 -11.11 -2.41
N LYS A 468 43.89 -10.75 -2.81
CA LYS A 468 44.98 -11.71 -3.06
C LYS A 468 45.39 -12.48 -1.80
N ASN A 469 45.26 -11.85 -0.63
CA ASN A 469 45.62 -12.42 0.67
C ASN A 469 44.47 -13.18 1.38
N GLY A 470 43.38 -13.50 0.67
CA GLY A 470 42.30 -14.34 1.22
C GLY A 470 41.05 -13.58 1.64
N GLY A 471 41.07 -12.24 1.55
CA GLY A 471 39.92 -11.41 1.83
C GLY A 471 38.80 -11.59 0.81
N ASN A 472 37.54 -11.62 1.25
CA ASN A 472 36.40 -11.80 0.36
C ASN A 472 35.76 -10.46 -0.02
N LEU A 473 35.33 -10.33 -1.29
CA LEU A 473 34.78 -9.08 -1.82
C LEU A 473 33.36 -9.24 -2.34
N PHE A 474 32.50 -8.27 -2.03
CA PHE A 474 31.26 -8.04 -2.75
C PHE A 474 31.37 -6.71 -3.50
N LEU A 475 31.20 -6.75 -4.82
CA LEU A 475 31.24 -5.58 -5.70
C LEU A 475 29.86 -5.43 -6.35
N SER A 476 29.19 -4.30 -6.18
CA SER A 476 27.88 -4.04 -6.79
C SER A 476 27.89 -2.82 -7.72
N ASN A 477 27.03 -2.88 -8.74
CA ASN A 477 26.82 -1.84 -9.76
C ASN A 477 28.13 -1.48 -10.45
N HIS A 478 28.52 -0.21 -10.49
CA HIS A 478 29.74 0.22 -11.18
C HIS A 478 31.03 -0.32 -10.53
N ALA A 479 30.98 -0.78 -9.27
CA ALA A 479 32.14 -1.35 -8.59
C ALA A 479 32.61 -2.68 -9.21
N THR A 480 31.79 -3.36 -10.01
CA THR A 480 32.20 -4.61 -10.68
C THR A 480 33.42 -4.42 -11.57
N GLN A 481 33.67 -3.22 -12.07
CA GLN A 481 34.84 -2.89 -12.89
C GLN A 481 36.17 -3.12 -12.16
N LEU A 482 36.18 -3.14 -10.81
CA LEU A 482 37.38 -3.33 -10.01
C LEU A 482 38.05 -4.70 -10.19
N VAL A 483 37.32 -5.72 -10.67
CA VAL A 483 37.93 -7.02 -10.99
C VAL A 483 39.04 -6.92 -12.04
N VAL A 484 39.02 -5.88 -12.88
CA VAL A 484 40.03 -5.65 -13.93
C VAL A 484 41.34 -5.10 -13.36
N PRO A 485 41.38 -3.96 -12.63
CA PRO A 485 42.62 -3.47 -12.02
C PRO A 485 43.12 -4.37 -10.88
N PHE A 486 42.29 -5.25 -10.31
CA PHE A 486 42.76 -6.31 -9.42
C PHE A 486 43.58 -7.38 -10.17
N GLY A 487 43.43 -7.46 -11.50
CA GLY A 487 44.04 -8.46 -12.37
C GLY A 487 43.25 -9.76 -12.43
N ARG A 488 41.99 -9.78 -11.94
CA ARG A 488 41.18 -11.01 -11.87
C ARG A 488 40.72 -11.47 -13.25
N THR A 489 40.50 -10.53 -14.16
CA THR A 489 40.17 -10.77 -15.56
C THR A 489 40.65 -9.62 -16.43
N GLU A 490 40.96 -9.92 -17.70
CA GLU A 490 41.19 -8.89 -18.72
C GLU A 490 39.89 -8.46 -19.42
N ARG A 491 38.76 -9.11 -19.10
CA ARG A 491 37.44 -8.85 -19.70
C ARG A 491 36.76 -7.69 -18.99
N LEU A 492 36.75 -6.53 -19.64
CA LEU A 492 36.02 -5.33 -19.19
C LEU A 492 34.51 -5.56 -19.24
N PRO A 493 33.71 -5.17 -18.23
CA PRO A 493 32.26 -5.09 -18.39
C PRO A 493 31.90 -4.23 -19.60
N GLY A 494 31.13 -4.80 -20.53
CA GLY A 494 30.82 -4.20 -21.84
C GLY A 494 29.34 -3.81 -22.01
N ILE A 495 28.47 -4.31 -21.13
CA ILE A 495 27.08 -3.87 -21.03
C ILE A 495 27.05 -2.87 -19.88
N PHE A 496 27.12 -1.59 -20.24
CA PHE A 496 27.34 -0.49 -19.32
C PHE A 496 26.29 0.61 -19.54
N ALA A 497 25.76 1.16 -18.44
CA ALA A 497 24.88 2.32 -18.45
C ALA A 497 25.04 3.09 -17.12
N ASP A 498 24.98 4.42 -17.21
CA ASP A 498 25.17 5.40 -16.12
C ASP A 498 24.23 6.61 -16.29
N GLY A 499 23.05 6.39 -16.87
CA GLY A 499 22.11 7.46 -17.20
C GLY A 499 21.18 7.82 -16.05
N GLU A 500 20.52 8.97 -16.14
CA GLU A 500 19.50 9.46 -15.19
C GLU A 500 18.23 8.57 -15.06
N GLY A 501 18.20 7.43 -15.73
CA GLY A 501 17.04 6.54 -15.72
C GLY A 501 15.78 7.06 -16.41
N GLY A 502 14.69 6.35 -16.16
CA GLY A 502 13.36 6.64 -16.70
C GLY A 502 12.25 5.90 -15.97
N ASP A 503 11.00 6.26 -16.30
CA ASP A 503 9.82 5.59 -15.78
C ASP A 503 9.56 4.28 -16.54
N GLY A 504 9.18 3.23 -15.83
CA GLY A 504 8.69 2.00 -16.44
C GLY A 504 7.64 1.26 -15.62
N ALA A 505 6.81 0.49 -16.31
CA ALA A 505 5.65 -0.20 -15.75
C ALA A 505 5.91 -1.70 -15.47
N ASP A 506 7.05 -2.21 -15.92
CA ASP A 506 7.46 -3.60 -15.78
C ASP A 506 8.23 -3.85 -14.47
N ILE A 507 8.47 -5.12 -14.17
CA ILE A 507 9.30 -5.55 -13.04
C ILE A 507 10.66 -5.96 -13.61
N TRP A 508 11.73 -5.60 -12.91
CA TRP A 508 13.08 -6.03 -13.25
C TRP A 508 13.46 -7.20 -12.35
N THR A 509 13.72 -8.34 -12.99
CA THR A 509 14.06 -9.60 -12.34
C THR A 509 15.41 -10.10 -12.80
N ILE A 510 16.01 -11.00 -12.02
CA ILE A 510 17.23 -11.70 -12.36
C ILE A 510 16.95 -13.19 -12.58
N ASN A 511 17.61 -13.79 -13.56
CA ASN A 511 17.50 -15.20 -13.89
C ASN A 511 18.74 -15.97 -13.39
N ALA A 512 18.54 -16.85 -12.41
CA ALA A 512 19.57 -17.73 -11.87
C ALA A 512 19.64 -19.10 -12.57
N ASN A 513 18.89 -19.32 -13.65
CA ASN A 513 18.98 -20.51 -14.50
C ASN A 513 19.60 -20.15 -15.86
N ILE A 514 20.93 -20.26 -15.95
CA ILE A 514 21.71 -19.72 -17.07
C ILE A 514 21.51 -20.60 -18.30
N GLY A 515 21.15 -19.97 -19.43
CA GLY A 515 20.81 -20.68 -20.67
C GLY A 515 19.66 -21.68 -20.54
N MET A 516 18.89 -21.61 -19.45
CA MET A 516 17.91 -22.63 -19.06
C MET A 516 18.50 -24.04 -18.83
N GLU A 517 19.82 -24.13 -18.65
CA GLU A 517 20.56 -25.38 -18.51
C GLU A 517 21.30 -25.46 -17.16
N TYR A 518 21.84 -24.34 -16.66
CA TYR A 518 22.63 -24.28 -15.43
C TYR A 518 21.84 -23.58 -14.32
N ASP A 519 21.18 -24.39 -13.48
CA ASP A 519 20.30 -23.92 -12.41
C ASP A 519 21.06 -23.61 -11.12
N HIS A 520 21.15 -22.32 -10.78
CA HIS A 520 21.78 -21.80 -9.58
C HIS A 520 20.78 -21.30 -8.54
N ARG A 521 19.47 -21.51 -8.71
CA ARG A 521 18.45 -21.01 -7.76
C ARG A 521 18.61 -21.55 -6.33
N ALA A 522 19.25 -22.71 -6.18
CA ALA A 522 19.57 -23.30 -4.87
C ALA A 522 20.85 -22.72 -4.24
N HIS A 523 21.54 -21.79 -4.90
CA HIS A 523 22.75 -21.17 -4.36
C HIS A 523 22.41 -20.36 -3.09
N PRO A 524 23.25 -20.39 -2.03
CA PRO A 524 22.94 -19.72 -0.76
C PRO A 524 22.58 -18.24 -0.87
N VAL A 525 23.11 -17.55 -1.88
CA VAL A 525 22.82 -16.11 -2.12
C VAL A 525 21.35 -15.84 -2.43
N PHE A 526 20.61 -16.83 -2.95
CA PHE A 526 19.19 -16.70 -3.29
C PHE A 526 18.26 -17.31 -2.23
N ALA A 527 18.80 -17.76 -1.10
CA ALA A 527 18.01 -18.44 -0.07
C ALA A 527 16.90 -17.54 0.50
N GLY A 528 15.66 -18.03 0.46
CA GLY A 528 14.49 -17.37 1.03
C GLY A 528 13.91 -16.22 0.19
N MET A 529 14.51 -15.88 -0.95
CA MET A 529 13.98 -14.83 -1.84
C MET A 529 12.63 -15.25 -2.43
N VAL A 530 11.72 -14.27 -2.56
CA VAL A 530 10.44 -14.45 -3.25
C VAL A 530 10.69 -14.52 -4.75
N THR A 531 9.95 -15.36 -5.45
CA THR A 531 10.09 -15.56 -6.91
C THR A 531 9.01 -14.83 -7.70
N SER A 532 9.32 -14.52 -8.96
CA SER A 532 8.43 -13.91 -9.95
C SER A 532 8.20 -14.84 -11.13
N SER A 533 6.96 -14.85 -11.61
CA SER A 533 6.49 -15.57 -12.79
C SER A 533 6.22 -14.65 -13.99
N GLN A 534 6.85 -13.47 -14.02
CA GLN A 534 6.76 -12.53 -15.15
C GLN A 534 7.21 -13.16 -16.48
N PHE A 535 8.14 -14.11 -16.42
CA PHE A 535 8.59 -14.90 -17.56
C PHE A 535 8.06 -16.35 -17.47
N PRO A 536 8.11 -17.13 -18.57
CA PRO A 536 7.73 -18.55 -18.58
C PRO A 536 8.59 -19.43 -17.65
N HIS A 537 9.66 -18.87 -17.09
CA HIS A 537 10.55 -19.48 -16.11
C HIS A 537 10.62 -18.61 -14.85
N GLU A 538 10.98 -19.26 -13.75
CA GLU A 538 11.11 -18.60 -12.45
C GLU A 538 12.31 -17.64 -12.44
N THR A 539 12.09 -16.44 -11.91
CA THR A 539 13.11 -15.41 -11.73
C THR A 539 12.98 -14.77 -10.35
N PHE A 540 13.95 -13.98 -9.91
CA PHE A 540 13.87 -13.22 -8.66
C PHE A 540 13.65 -11.74 -8.96
N PRO A 541 12.51 -11.13 -8.57
CA PRO A 541 12.27 -9.71 -8.75
C PRO A 541 13.08 -8.91 -7.74
N LEU A 542 13.72 -7.83 -8.21
CA LEU A 542 14.50 -6.94 -7.36
C LEU A 542 13.94 -5.52 -7.34
N ILE A 543 13.39 -5.02 -8.45
CA ILE A 543 12.78 -3.70 -8.50
C ILE A 543 11.46 -3.68 -9.29
N GLY A 544 10.47 -2.97 -8.73
CA GLY A 544 9.12 -2.89 -9.25
C GLY A 544 8.92 -1.76 -10.28
N PRO A 545 7.66 -1.50 -10.68
CA PRO A 545 7.31 -0.37 -11.53
C PRO A 545 7.60 0.98 -10.87
N GLY A 546 8.15 1.93 -11.62
CA GLY A 546 8.44 3.31 -11.21
C GLY A 546 9.62 3.93 -11.98
N ARG A 547 10.17 5.03 -11.43
CA ARG A 547 11.38 5.69 -11.90
C ARG A 547 12.62 4.95 -11.37
N ARG A 548 13.51 4.56 -12.29
CA ARG A 548 14.66 3.67 -12.06
C ARG A 548 15.84 4.09 -12.94
N GLU A 549 17.07 3.92 -12.47
CA GLU A 549 18.28 4.55 -13.05
C GLU A 549 18.91 3.74 -14.20
N ASP A 550 18.71 2.42 -14.22
CA ASP A 550 19.26 1.49 -15.23
C ASP A 550 20.80 1.44 -15.28
N HIS A 551 21.47 1.44 -14.13
CA HIS A 551 22.94 1.44 -14.01
C HIS A 551 23.61 0.06 -14.19
N ASN A 552 23.58 -0.47 -15.42
CA ASN A 552 24.22 -1.75 -15.74
C ASN A 552 25.75 -1.64 -15.76
N CYS A 553 26.42 -2.68 -15.28
CA CYS A 553 27.87 -2.85 -15.39
C CYS A 553 28.26 -4.34 -15.45
N MET A 554 27.89 -4.98 -16.56
CA MET A 554 27.94 -6.43 -16.77
C MET A 554 28.70 -6.84 -18.04
N TRP A 555 29.00 -8.13 -18.18
CA TRP A 555 29.84 -8.63 -19.28
C TRP A 555 29.02 -9.06 -20.50
N ASP A 556 29.34 -8.50 -21.67
CA ASP A 556 28.89 -9.03 -22.97
C ASP A 556 29.83 -10.15 -23.40
N LEU A 557 29.46 -11.40 -23.12
CA LEU A 557 30.32 -12.56 -23.37
C LEU A 557 30.50 -12.85 -24.86
N ASN A 558 29.57 -12.40 -25.71
CA ASN A 558 29.67 -12.58 -27.15
C ASN A 558 30.76 -11.69 -27.76
N SER A 559 31.11 -10.58 -27.11
CA SER A 559 32.10 -9.62 -27.61
C SER A 559 33.56 -10.09 -27.50
N TYR A 560 33.85 -11.12 -26.69
CA TYR A 560 35.23 -11.50 -26.36
C TYR A 560 35.87 -12.55 -27.28
N GLY A 561 35.14 -13.03 -28.29
CA GLY A 561 35.67 -14.02 -29.24
C GLY A 561 35.89 -15.41 -28.63
N PHE A 562 35.17 -15.74 -27.55
CA PHE A 562 35.31 -17.02 -26.84
C PHE A 562 35.21 -18.29 -27.69
N PRO A 563 34.37 -18.38 -28.74
CA PRO A 563 34.34 -19.59 -29.58
C PRO A 563 35.68 -19.94 -30.23
N ALA A 564 36.54 -18.95 -30.50
CA ALA A 564 37.88 -19.18 -31.06
C ALA A 564 38.92 -19.49 -29.98
N LEU A 565 38.81 -18.86 -28.81
CA LEU A 565 39.75 -19.00 -27.70
C LEU A 565 39.54 -20.31 -26.92
N TYR A 566 38.28 -20.70 -26.73
CA TYR A 566 37.84 -21.87 -25.97
C TYR A 566 36.88 -22.73 -26.79
N PRO A 567 37.34 -23.34 -27.91
CA PRO A 567 36.47 -24.05 -28.85
C PRO A 567 35.75 -25.27 -28.25
N ASN A 568 36.19 -25.76 -27.09
CA ASN A 568 35.64 -26.93 -26.41
C ASN A 568 34.75 -26.59 -25.20
N ALA A 569 34.57 -25.32 -24.86
CA ALA A 569 33.79 -24.92 -23.68
C ALA A 569 32.26 -25.13 -23.85
N GLY A 570 31.79 -25.33 -25.08
CA GLY A 570 30.38 -25.56 -25.40
C GLY A 570 29.57 -24.28 -25.61
N ASN A 571 29.73 -23.28 -24.74
CA ASN A 571 29.14 -21.95 -24.89
C ASN A 571 30.03 -20.85 -24.27
N VAL A 572 29.67 -19.59 -24.51
CA VAL A 572 30.48 -18.43 -24.09
C VAL A 572 30.46 -18.19 -22.57
N VAL A 573 29.40 -18.64 -21.86
CA VAL A 573 29.37 -18.64 -20.38
C VAL A 573 30.43 -19.61 -19.84
N LYS A 574 30.44 -20.86 -20.30
CA LYS A 574 31.42 -21.85 -19.86
C LYS A 574 32.85 -21.46 -20.22
N ALA A 575 33.05 -20.79 -21.37
CA ALA A 575 34.35 -20.26 -21.75
C ALA A 575 34.83 -19.16 -20.79
N PHE A 576 33.94 -18.23 -20.43
CA PHE A 576 34.22 -17.19 -19.44
C PHE A 576 34.55 -17.77 -18.06
N GLU A 577 33.77 -18.76 -17.61
CA GLU A 577 33.96 -19.47 -16.35
C GLU A 577 35.29 -20.24 -16.31
N GLU A 578 35.66 -20.91 -17.41
CA GLU A 578 36.93 -21.63 -17.54
C GLU A 578 38.12 -20.67 -17.50
N GLU A 579 38.07 -19.56 -18.26
CA GLU A 579 39.11 -18.54 -18.30
C GLU A 579 39.37 -17.93 -16.92
N ASN A 580 38.30 -17.63 -16.19
CA ASN A 580 38.37 -16.81 -14.97
C ASN A 580 38.23 -17.61 -13.67
N LYS A 581 38.11 -18.94 -13.74
CA LYS A 581 37.74 -19.83 -12.63
C LYS A 581 36.56 -19.24 -11.84
N ALA A 582 35.46 -19.03 -12.54
CA ALA A 582 34.28 -18.33 -12.05
C ALA A 582 33.00 -19.14 -12.27
N THR A 583 31.90 -18.68 -11.68
CA THR A 583 30.54 -19.16 -11.92
C THR A 583 29.65 -17.97 -12.23
N VAL A 584 28.91 -18.00 -13.34
CA VAL A 584 27.88 -17.00 -13.63
C VAL A 584 26.62 -17.39 -12.86
N LEU A 585 26.30 -16.64 -11.80
CA LEU A 585 25.20 -16.96 -10.90
C LEU A 585 23.85 -16.44 -11.41
N ALA A 586 23.83 -15.29 -12.10
CA ALA A 586 22.61 -14.72 -12.63
C ALA A 586 22.83 -13.86 -13.88
N THR A 587 21.75 -13.71 -14.65
CA THR A 587 21.61 -12.79 -15.79
C THR A 587 20.33 -11.96 -15.62
N TRP A 588 20.01 -11.07 -16.57
CA TRP A 588 18.71 -10.42 -16.63
C TRP A 588 17.58 -11.45 -16.75
N GLY A 589 16.43 -11.17 -16.15
CA GLY A 589 15.29 -12.09 -16.06
C GLY A 589 14.82 -12.67 -17.39
N HIS A 590 14.86 -11.85 -18.45
CA HIS A 590 14.45 -12.24 -19.80
C HIS A 590 15.52 -13.03 -20.57
N VAL A 591 16.76 -13.09 -20.08
CA VAL A 591 17.88 -13.75 -20.76
C VAL A 591 17.76 -15.26 -20.53
N THR A 592 17.57 -15.99 -21.64
CA THR A 592 17.47 -17.45 -21.65
C THR A 592 18.59 -18.11 -22.45
N ASP A 593 19.53 -17.31 -23.00
CA ASP A 593 20.70 -17.80 -23.72
C ASP A 593 21.98 -17.59 -22.88
N TYR A 594 23.14 -17.61 -23.54
CA TYR A 594 24.45 -17.50 -22.92
C TYR A 594 25.09 -16.11 -23.16
N CYS A 595 24.34 -15.09 -23.59
CA CYS A 595 24.93 -13.87 -24.14
C CYS A 595 25.75 -13.02 -23.15
N CYS A 596 25.43 -13.08 -21.86
CA CYS A 596 25.98 -12.17 -20.86
C CYS A 596 26.22 -12.82 -19.49
N ALA A 597 26.94 -12.11 -18.63
CA ALA A 597 27.05 -12.44 -17.21
C ALA A 597 26.70 -11.19 -16.38
N GLY A 598 25.65 -11.30 -15.54
CA GLY A 598 25.15 -10.19 -14.72
C GLY A 598 25.60 -10.25 -13.26
N MET A 599 25.64 -11.45 -12.68
CA MET A 599 26.20 -11.73 -11.36
C MET A 599 27.22 -12.87 -11.47
N VAL A 600 28.43 -12.66 -10.99
CA VAL A 600 29.55 -13.61 -11.15
C VAL A 600 30.22 -13.87 -9.81
N GLU A 601 30.40 -15.14 -9.46
CA GLU A 601 31.29 -15.57 -8.37
C GLU A 601 32.65 -15.98 -8.93
N PHE A 602 33.71 -15.25 -8.56
CA PHE A 602 35.09 -15.58 -8.84
C PHE A 602 35.67 -16.41 -7.69
N ALA A 603 35.92 -17.70 -7.95
CA ALA A 603 36.41 -18.63 -6.94
C ALA A 603 37.91 -18.42 -6.61
N PRO A 604 38.40 -18.84 -5.44
CA PRO A 604 39.82 -18.75 -5.10
C PRO A 604 40.76 -19.41 -6.11
N THR A 605 41.90 -18.78 -6.39
CA THR A 605 43.03 -19.30 -7.18
C THR A 605 44.31 -19.28 -6.34
N ALA A 606 45.44 -19.69 -6.93
CA ALA A 606 46.74 -19.57 -6.26
C ALA A 606 47.19 -18.10 -6.06
N GLU A 607 46.73 -17.18 -6.93
CA GLU A 607 47.04 -15.75 -6.82
C GLU A 607 45.97 -14.99 -6.02
N TYR A 608 44.69 -15.35 -6.21
CA TYR A 608 43.55 -14.71 -5.56
C TYR A 608 42.98 -15.67 -4.52
N GLN A 609 43.46 -15.60 -3.28
CA GLN A 609 43.05 -16.56 -2.26
C GLN A 609 41.62 -16.35 -1.76
N GLY A 610 41.06 -15.14 -1.92
CA GLY A 610 39.68 -14.84 -1.55
C GLY A 610 38.65 -15.19 -2.61
N THR A 611 37.38 -15.11 -2.24
CA THR A 611 36.21 -15.20 -3.14
C THR A 611 35.65 -13.81 -3.42
N CYS A 612 35.29 -13.52 -4.67
CA CYS A 612 34.65 -12.24 -5.04
C CYS A 612 33.31 -12.51 -5.71
N ILE A 613 32.24 -11.85 -5.27
CA ILE A 613 30.98 -11.77 -6.02
C ILE A 613 30.87 -10.37 -6.63
N ALA A 614 30.65 -10.31 -7.94
CA ALA A 614 30.43 -9.09 -8.69
C ALA A 614 29.00 -9.09 -9.25
N LEU A 615 28.16 -8.12 -8.88
CA LEU A 615 26.78 -7.97 -9.30
C LEU A 615 26.60 -6.64 -10.05
N GLY A 616 26.48 -6.70 -11.37
CA GLY A 616 26.41 -5.52 -12.24
C GLY A 616 25.05 -5.32 -12.91
N LEU A 617 24.00 -5.95 -12.39
CA LEU A 617 22.65 -5.84 -12.95
C LEU A 617 21.97 -4.59 -12.40
N ALA A 618 21.45 -3.73 -13.27
CA ALA A 618 20.74 -2.52 -12.83
C ALA A 618 19.46 -2.79 -12.03
N ALA A 619 18.96 -4.03 -12.04
CA ALA A 619 17.88 -4.46 -11.15
C ALA A 619 18.25 -4.35 -9.65
N TYR A 620 19.54 -4.29 -9.31
CA TYR A 620 20.02 -4.07 -7.96
C TYR A 620 20.15 -2.55 -7.70
N GLU A 621 19.03 -1.95 -7.33
CA GLU A 621 18.87 -0.52 -7.05
C GLU A 621 18.23 -0.37 -5.66
N TRP A 622 18.95 0.23 -4.73
CA TRP A 622 18.61 0.31 -3.30
C TRP A 622 17.53 1.34 -2.97
N ASN A 623 17.36 2.38 -3.80
CA ASN A 623 16.39 3.45 -3.62
C ASN A 623 15.67 3.81 -4.93
N GLN A 624 14.49 3.24 -5.12
CA GLN A 624 13.64 3.59 -6.26
C GLN A 624 13.13 5.05 -6.17
N ASN A 625 13.48 5.92 -7.13
CA ASN A 625 13.36 7.38 -6.96
C ASN A 625 11.90 7.94 -6.99
N SER A 626 10.87 7.11 -7.24
CA SER A 626 9.47 7.56 -7.32
C SER A 626 8.55 7.04 -6.21
N ASN A 627 8.56 5.72 -5.97
CA ASN A 627 7.62 5.01 -5.09
C ASN A 627 8.33 3.89 -4.35
N ILE A 628 7.68 3.38 -3.30
CA ILE A 628 8.19 2.24 -2.55
C ILE A 628 8.40 1.05 -3.49
N ASN A 629 9.63 0.53 -3.51
CA ASN A 629 9.95 -0.71 -4.21
C ASN A 629 9.30 -1.89 -3.47
N VAL A 630 8.28 -2.50 -4.08
CA VAL A 630 7.57 -3.65 -3.51
C VAL A 630 8.44 -4.91 -3.38
N TYR A 631 9.65 -4.90 -3.96
CA TYR A 631 10.63 -5.99 -3.91
C TYR A 631 11.90 -5.63 -3.11
N GLN A 632 11.86 -4.55 -2.31
CA GLN A 632 13.01 -4.14 -1.48
C GLN A 632 13.53 -5.27 -0.58
N ASP A 633 12.63 -6.09 -0.04
CA ASP A 633 12.98 -7.23 0.81
C ASP A 633 13.90 -8.23 0.10
N ASN A 634 13.73 -8.43 -1.21
CA ASN A 634 14.60 -9.32 -1.99
C ASN A 634 16.00 -8.73 -2.16
N ILE A 635 16.15 -7.41 -2.34
CA ILE A 635 17.46 -6.73 -2.39
C ILE A 635 18.18 -6.87 -1.06
N VAL A 636 17.47 -6.57 0.04
CA VAL A 636 17.98 -6.70 1.41
C VAL A 636 18.42 -8.13 1.69
N LEU A 637 17.57 -9.12 1.39
CA LEU A 637 17.84 -10.51 1.67
C LEU A 637 19.00 -11.06 0.82
N MET A 638 19.04 -10.74 -0.47
CA MET A 638 20.14 -11.15 -1.34
C MET A 638 21.47 -10.56 -0.87
N THR A 639 21.49 -9.28 -0.51
CA THR A 639 22.70 -8.62 0.02
C THR A 639 23.19 -9.30 1.30
N LYS A 640 22.28 -9.53 2.25
CA LYS A 640 22.59 -10.23 3.51
C LYS A 640 23.16 -11.63 3.24
N ASN A 641 22.50 -12.39 2.36
CA ASN A 641 22.96 -13.73 1.98
C ASN A 641 24.34 -13.72 1.31
N ILE A 642 24.63 -12.75 0.43
CA ILE A 642 25.95 -12.59 -0.20
C ILE A 642 27.02 -12.33 0.86
N LEU A 643 26.79 -11.37 1.76
CA LEU A 643 27.77 -11.02 2.79
C LEU A 643 28.03 -12.18 3.75
N HIS A 644 27.00 -12.93 4.15
CA HIS A 644 27.14 -14.14 4.98
C HIS A 644 27.85 -15.27 4.24
N TYR A 645 27.47 -15.51 2.99
CA TYR A 645 28.09 -16.54 2.17
C TYR A 645 29.58 -16.29 1.97
N LEU A 646 29.97 -15.04 1.71
CA LEU A 646 31.37 -14.64 1.57
C LEU A 646 32.11 -14.69 2.91
N SER A 647 31.53 -14.16 3.98
CA SER A 647 32.14 -14.21 5.32
C SER A 647 32.44 -15.65 5.77
N ALA A 648 31.51 -16.58 5.51
CA ALA A 648 31.67 -17.99 5.87
C ALA A 648 32.80 -18.73 5.09
N LYS A 649 33.40 -18.10 4.08
CA LYS A 649 34.50 -18.67 3.28
C LYS A 649 35.89 -18.22 3.74
N LYS A 650 35.99 -17.26 4.65
CA LYS A 650 37.29 -16.77 5.12
C LYS A 650 37.97 -17.76 6.07
#